data_AF-A0A4Z0P0W2-F1
#
_entry.id   AF-A0A4Z0P0W2-F1
#
_cell.length_a   1.000
_cell.length_b   1.000
_cell.length_c   1.000
_cell.angle_alpha   90.00
_cell.angle_beta   90.00
_cell.angle_gamma   90.00
#
_symmetry.space_group_name_H-M   'P 1'
#
loop_
_entity.id
_entity.type
_entity.pdbx_description
1 polymer ?
#
loop_
_entity_poly.entity_id
_entity_poly.type
_entity_poly.pdbx_seq_one_letter_code
_entity_poly.pdbx_strand_id
1 'polypeptide(L)'
;MRKYVVLGLYFIGTVAYAQNARPVYKDRKAPTEARVKDLLGRMTVEEKVGQLATVLGWEMYQKEGARVGVSEAYKKALAERHIGGLWATLRADPWTKKTLATGLNPTQAVEATNALQKYAVEHTRLGIPLFLAEECPHGHMAIGTTVFPTAIGQGSTWNPALLQRMAAAIAQEVRAQGGHIGYGPVLDLAREPRWSRVEETYGEDPVLTSQLGVAMVTGLQGQSLKSGVNVISTLKHFAAYGVPEGGHNGGGNSTGYRELYQSFLPPVHAAVKAGVLSIMTSYNSIDGVPCTASEFLLTEVLRRQWGFQGFTVSDLGSISGLATSHHVAATPAEAAALAINAGLDDDLSGYGYDKALLEAINQQLVSGEVLDRAVSRVLRLKFDMGLFETPYVDVRRAARQVKSPAHVQLARRVAQESVVLLKNNQNLLPLSKSLQRIAVIGPNADNLYNQLGDYTAPQPESNIVTVLEGIRAKVSATTKVTYVKGCAIRDTTSADIAAAVAAVRQAQVAVVVLGGSSARDFKTEYQSTGAATVTSAGPEVLSDMESGEGYDRATLELLGKQQELLQAVVQTGTPVVVVLIKGRPLNLNWMAAHVPALLDAWYPGQEGGNAVADVLFGDYNPAGRLPISVPKHVGQLPVYYNAPRPARQSYVELDARPLYSFGFGLSYAKFEYSDLQVSATEGSGAVNVTVRFKVKNTSARAGDEVAQLYLRDEVSSVVTPSKQLKKFERFNLKAGEQKEVVFELTAEDLMLLNQQMHWAVEPGAFTLMIGASSDDIRLQASFNVANAIQLAQSATR
;
A
#
# COMPACT_ATOMS: atom_id res chain seq x y z
N MET A 1 43.98 -76.97 -20.78
CA MET A 1 43.76 -75.93 -19.74
C MET A 1 44.06 -74.59 -20.39
N ARG A 2 43.05 -73.85 -20.83
CA ARG A 2 42.10 -72.98 -20.10
C ARG A 2 42.63 -71.54 -19.97
N LYS A 3 41.91 -70.65 -20.67
CA LYS A 3 41.63 -69.24 -20.39
C LYS A 3 42.82 -68.28 -20.47
N TYR A 4 42.87 -67.44 -21.52
CA TYR A 4 43.07 -65.97 -21.45
C TYR A 4 42.74 -65.36 -22.83
N VAL A 5 41.45 -65.37 -23.16
CA VAL A 5 40.84 -64.51 -24.19
C VAL A 5 39.70 -63.79 -23.47
N VAL A 6 39.52 -62.50 -23.79
CA VAL A 6 38.55 -61.56 -23.20
C VAL A 6 39.07 -60.81 -21.96
N LEU A 7 39.89 -59.78 -22.15
CA LEU A 7 39.87 -58.57 -21.31
C LEU A 7 40.62 -57.41 -22.01
N GLY A 8 40.09 -56.95 -23.15
CA GLY A 8 40.71 -55.84 -23.91
C GLY A 8 39.73 -55.02 -24.75
N LEU A 9 38.42 -55.14 -24.48
CA LEU A 9 37.34 -54.39 -25.15
C LEU A 9 36.28 -53.86 -24.17
N TYR A 10 36.58 -53.87 -22.86
CA TYR A 10 35.68 -53.40 -21.80
C TYR A 10 36.14 -52.09 -21.11
N PHE A 11 37.09 -51.37 -21.72
CA PHE A 11 37.61 -50.09 -21.19
C PHE A 11 37.52 -48.92 -22.19
N ILE A 12 36.66 -49.05 -23.21
CA ILE A 12 36.27 -47.93 -24.10
C ILE A 12 34.73 -47.74 -24.14
N GLY A 13 33.97 -48.59 -23.45
CA GLY A 13 32.49 -48.56 -23.43
C GLY A 13 31.83 -47.81 -22.27
N THR A 14 32.58 -47.30 -21.28
CA THR A 14 32.02 -46.70 -20.05
C THR A 14 32.26 -45.19 -19.89
N VAL A 15 32.95 -44.55 -20.84
CA VAL A 15 33.13 -43.07 -20.82
C VAL A 15 32.08 -42.34 -21.68
N ALA A 16 31.27 -43.07 -22.47
CA ALA A 16 30.26 -42.47 -23.35
C ALA A 16 28.81 -42.47 -22.80
N TYR A 17 28.56 -42.99 -21.59
CA TYR A 17 27.19 -43.07 -21.01
C TYR A 17 26.88 -42.03 -19.92
N ALA A 18 27.81 -41.14 -19.59
CA ALA A 18 27.62 -40.11 -18.56
C ALA A 18 27.17 -38.73 -19.10
N GLN A 19 26.97 -38.57 -20.41
CA GLN A 19 26.74 -37.27 -21.04
C GLN A 19 25.29 -36.92 -21.41
N ASN A 20 24.28 -37.67 -20.95
CA ASN A 20 22.87 -37.34 -21.24
C ASN A 20 21.91 -37.53 -20.04
N ALA A 21 22.40 -37.38 -18.80
CA ALA A 21 21.48 -37.22 -17.68
C ALA A 21 20.89 -35.79 -17.72
N ARG A 22 19.57 -35.69 -17.84
CA ARG A 22 18.84 -34.40 -17.76
C ARG A 22 19.25 -33.68 -16.45
N PRO A 23 19.64 -32.39 -16.48
CA PRO A 23 20.00 -31.65 -15.27
C PRO A 23 18.88 -31.71 -14.22
N VAL A 24 19.23 -31.87 -12.94
CA VAL A 24 18.25 -31.98 -11.83
C VAL A 24 17.38 -30.74 -11.76
N TYR A 25 17.94 -29.54 -11.99
CA TYR A 25 17.14 -28.31 -12.00
C TYR A 25 16.07 -28.28 -13.09
N LYS A 26 16.19 -29.08 -14.15
CA LYS A 26 15.18 -29.24 -15.21
C LYS A 26 14.21 -30.40 -14.94
N ASP A 27 14.40 -31.19 -13.88
CA ASP A 27 13.45 -32.23 -13.49
C ASP A 27 12.36 -31.64 -12.58
N ARG A 28 11.14 -31.52 -13.12
CA ARG A 28 9.96 -31.04 -12.40
C ARG A 28 9.63 -31.88 -11.15
N LYS A 29 10.02 -33.15 -11.11
CA LYS A 29 9.75 -34.05 -9.98
C LYS A 29 10.75 -33.92 -8.84
N ALA A 30 11.90 -33.29 -9.08
CA ALA A 30 12.90 -33.08 -8.04
C ALA A 30 12.42 -32.03 -7.00
N PRO A 31 12.76 -32.20 -5.71
CA PRO A 31 12.48 -31.20 -4.69
C PRO A 31 13.09 -29.82 -5.03
N THR A 32 12.41 -28.73 -4.68
CA THR A 32 12.87 -27.36 -4.98
C THR A 32 14.32 -27.13 -4.54
N GLU A 33 14.70 -27.52 -3.31
CA GLU A 33 16.07 -27.35 -2.81
C GLU A 33 17.12 -28.10 -3.64
N ALA A 34 16.79 -29.29 -4.13
CA ALA A 34 17.70 -30.05 -5.00
C ALA A 34 17.89 -29.35 -6.35
N ARG A 35 16.82 -28.75 -6.88
CA ARG A 35 16.85 -27.97 -8.13
C ARG A 35 17.65 -26.68 -7.96
N VAL A 36 17.46 -25.96 -6.84
CA VAL A 36 18.23 -24.76 -6.50
C VAL A 36 19.71 -25.10 -6.39
N LYS A 37 20.08 -26.13 -5.63
CA LYS A 37 21.49 -26.55 -5.45
C LYS A 37 22.15 -26.94 -6.78
N ASP A 38 21.47 -27.72 -7.61
CA ASP A 38 21.99 -28.12 -8.93
C ASP A 38 22.14 -26.93 -9.88
N LEU A 39 21.17 -26.00 -9.90
CA LEU A 39 21.27 -24.80 -10.74
C LEU A 39 22.41 -23.88 -10.28
N LEU A 40 22.49 -23.62 -8.97
CA LEU A 40 23.51 -22.75 -8.39
C LEU A 40 24.94 -23.24 -8.65
N GLY A 41 25.15 -24.56 -8.60
CA GLY A 41 26.45 -25.18 -8.91
C GLY A 41 26.85 -25.12 -10.39
N ARG A 42 25.94 -24.70 -11.29
CA ARG A 42 26.19 -24.56 -12.73
C ARG A 42 26.36 -23.10 -13.17
N MET A 43 26.10 -22.16 -12.28
CA MET A 43 26.14 -20.72 -12.55
C MET A 43 27.55 -20.16 -12.39
N THR A 44 27.94 -19.24 -13.28
CA THR A 44 29.10 -18.37 -13.06
C THR A 44 28.80 -17.31 -12.00
N VAL A 45 29.82 -16.58 -11.55
CA VAL A 45 29.62 -15.46 -10.61
C VAL A 45 28.76 -14.37 -11.24
N GLU A 46 28.96 -14.08 -12.52
CA GLU A 46 28.19 -13.10 -13.29
C GLU A 46 26.73 -13.53 -13.45
N GLU A 47 26.47 -14.81 -13.73
CA GLU A 47 25.10 -15.33 -13.77
C GLU A 47 24.43 -15.25 -12.39
N LYS A 48 25.18 -15.47 -11.30
CA LYS A 48 24.68 -15.33 -9.92
C LYS A 48 24.34 -13.89 -9.58
N VAL A 49 25.26 -12.95 -9.84
CA VAL A 49 25.02 -11.51 -9.65
C VAL A 49 23.83 -11.05 -10.49
N GLY A 50 23.78 -11.45 -11.75
CA GLY A 50 22.66 -11.14 -12.64
C GLY A 50 21.31 -11.59 -12.11
N GLN A 51 21.23 -12.74 -11.42
CA GLN A 51 19.97 -13.19 -10.81
C GLN A 51 19.44 -12.29 -9.69
N LEU A 52 20.28 -11.43 -9.11
CA LEU A 52 19.92 -10.46 -8.08
C LEU A 52 19.67 -9.06 -8.66
N ALA A 53 19.79 -8.90 -9.98
CA ALA A 53 19.58 -7.64 -10.66
C ALA A 53 18.17 -7.57 -11.24
N THR A 54 17.33 -6.71 -10.67
CA THR A 54 16.01 -6.35 -11.20
C THR A 54 16.10 -4.99 -11.87
N VAL A 55 16.08 -4.97 -13.20
CA VAL A 55 16.25 -3.75 -14.01
C VAL A 55 14.92 -3.20 -14.52
N LEU A 56 14.93 -1.95 -14.99
CA LEU A 56 13.74 -1.27 -15.51
C LEU A 56 13.22 -1.98 -16.78
N GLY A 57 11.90 -2.25 -16.83
CA GLY A 57 11.30 -3.15 -17.83
C GLY A 57 10.62 -2.46 -19.03
N TRP A 58 10.18 -1.20 -18.92
CA TRP A 58 9.36 -0.55 -19.95
C TRP A 58 10.08 -0.26 -21.28
N GLU A 59 11.41 -0.40 -21.31
CA GLU A 59 12.26 -0.31 -22.53
C GLU A 59 12.68 -1.68 -23.08
N MET A 60 12.31 -2.78 -22.39
CA MET A 60 12.75 -4.13 -22.76
C MET A 60 11.92 -4.76 -23.88
N TYR A 61 10.78 -4.14 -24.22
CA TYR A 61 9.99 -4.49 -25.38
C TYR A 61 10.01 -3.38 -26.43
N GLN A 62 9.70 -3.74 -27.66
CA GLN A 62 9.42 -2.81 -28.74
C GLN A 62 7.98 -3.01 -29.24
N LYS A 63 7.32 -1.90 -29.62
CA LYS A 63 5.98 -1.88 -30.18
C LYS A 63 5.99 -1.15 -31.51
N GLU A 64 5.64 -1.86 -32.59
CA GLU A 64 5.49 -1.33 -33.95
C GLU A 64 4.04 -1.56 -34.40
N GLY A 65 3.19 -0.56 -34.17
CA GLY A 65 1.74 -0.68 -34.38
C GLY A 65 1.14 -1.77 -33.48
N ALA A 66 0.66 -2.86 -34.09
CA ALA A 66 0.10 -4.01 -33.39
C ALA A 66 1.15 -5.05 -32.99
N ARG A 67 2.35 -5.02 -33.56
CA ARG A 67 3.39 -6.03 -33.28
C ARG A 67 4.19 -5.66 -32.05
N VAL A 68 4.36 -6.62 -31.15
CA VAL A 68 5.15 -6.48 -29.93
C VAL A 68 6.22 -7.57 -29.89
N GLY A 69 7.43 -7.21 -29.49
CA GLY A 69 8.56 -8.15 -29.40
C GLY A 69 9.63 -7.66 -28.45
N VAL A 70 10.72 -8.42 -28.35
CA VAL A 70 11.88 -8.06 -27.53
C VAL A 70 12.67 -6.92 -28.15
N SER A 71 13.15 -5.97 -27.35
CA SER A 71 14.00 -4.87 -27.83
C SER A 71 15.49 -5.27 -27.85
N GLU A 72 16.32 -4.52 -28.58
CA GLU A 72 17.78 -4.70 -28.53
C GLU A 72 18.36 -4.42 -27.12
N ALA A 73 17.77 -3.48 -26.38
CA ALA A 73 18.16 -3.21 -25.00
C ALA A 73 18.01 -4.45 -24.11
N TYR A 74 16.92 -5.20 -24.30
CA TYR A 74 16.69 -6.45 -23.58
C TYR A 74 17.69 -7.55 -23.95
N LYS A 75 17.95 -7.75 -25.25
CA LYS A 75 18.94 -8.73 -25.71
C LYS A 75 20.31 -8.43 -25.11
N LYS A 76 20.71 -7.16 -25.11
CA LYS A 76 21.95 -6.68 -24.50
C LYS A 76 21.98 -6.92 -23.00
N ALA A 77 20.92 -6.58 -22.28
CA ALA A 77 20.83 -6.78 -20.83
C ALA A 77 20.98 -8.26 -20.44
N LEU A 78 20.35 -9.19 -21.18
CA LEU A 78 20.53 -10.63 -20.93
C LEU A 78 21.94 -11.13 -21.27
N ALA A 79 22.50 -10.68 -22.39
CA ALA A 79 23.81 -11.13 -22.86
C ALA A 79 24.96 -10.63 -21.98
N GLU A 80 24.90 -9.39 -21.51
CA GLU A 80 25.99 -8.72 -20.80
C GLU A 80 25.84 -8.74 -19.28
N ARG A 81 24.60 -8.77 -18.76
CA ARG A 81 24.32 -8.61 -17.32
C ARG A 81 23.60 -9.80 -16.70
N HIS A 82 23.20 -10.79 -17.50
CA HIS A 82 22.52 -12.02 -17.03
C HIS A 82 21.31 -11.78 -16.10
N ILE A 83 20.57 -10.69 -16.36
CA ILE A 83 19.51 -10.18 -15.47
C ILE A 83 18.52 -11.27 -15.02
N GLY A 84 18.10 -11.18 -13.77
CA GLY A 84 17.19 -12.13 -13.10
C GLY A 84 15.76 -11.66 -13.07
N GLY A 85 15.54 -10.35 -13.17
CA GLY A 85 14.22 -9.75 -13.10
C GLY A 85 14.10 -8.46 -13.90
N LEU A 86 12.85 -8.12 -14.20
CA LEU A 86 12.44 -6.81 -14.68
C LEU A 86 11.41 -6.24 -13.72
N TRP A 87 11.48 -4.94 -13.46
CA TRP A 87 10.43 -4.20 -12.75
C TRP A 87 9.75 -3.22 -13.69
N ALA A 88 8.44 -3.02 -13.49
CA ALA A 88 7.65 -2.04 -14.22
C ALA A 88 7.68 -2.27 -15.74
N THR A 89 7.60 -3.52 -16.17
CA THR A 89 7.59 -3.86 -17.61
C THR A 89 6.32 -3.31 -18.26
N LEU A 90 5.21 -3.36 -17.54
CA LEU A 90 3.89 -2.95 -18.00
C LEU A 90 3.48 -1.56 -17.49
N ARG A 91 4.32 -0.95 -16.65
CA ARG A 91 4.12 0.40 -16.12
C ARG A 91 3.97 1.42 -17.23
N ALA A 92 2.99 2.29 -17.08
CA ALA A 92 2.79 3.43 -17.94
C ALA A 92 2.45 4.67 -17.10
N ASP A 93 3.21 5.73 -17.28
CA ASP A 93 2.99 7.05 -16.68
C ASP A 93 3.98 8.05 -17.33
N PRO A 94 3.90 9.37 -17.04
CA PRO A 94 4.79 10.37 -17.62
C PRO A 94 6.30 10.07 -17.50
N TRP A 95 6.75 9.45 -16.40
CA TRP A 95 8.15 9.08 -16.19
C TRP A 95 8.63 8.01 -17.19
N THR A 96 7.81 6.97 -17.41
CA THR A 96 8.08 5.92 -18.41
C THR A 96 7.86 6.38 -19.86
N LYS A 97 7.24 7.55 -20.05
CA LYS A 97 6.81 8.11 -21.35
C LYS A 97 5.84 7.21 -22.13
N LYS A 98 5.18 6.27 -21.45
CA LYS A 98 4.14 5.41 -22.05
C LYS A 98 2.77 6.06 -21.90
N THR A 99 2.08 6.26 -23.02
CA THR A 99 0.72 6.79 -23.10
C THR A 99 -0.25 5.68 -23.50
N LEU A 100 -1.55 5.98 -23.61
CA LEU A 100 -2.53 5.05 -24.21
C LEU A 100 -2.14 4.60 -25.63
N ALA A 101 -1.40 5.44 -26.37
CA ALA A 101 -0.95 5.12 -27.73
C ALA A 101 0.34 4.29 -27.74
N THR A 102 1.33 4.69 -26.93
CA THR A 102 2.69 4.11 -26.97
C THR A 102 2.90 2.95 -25.99
N GLY A 103 2.08 2.86 -24.93
CA GLY A 103 2.09 1.76 -23.97
C GLY A 103 1.37 0.51 -24.50
N LEU A 104 1.26 -0.51 -23.65
CA LEU A 104 0.68 -1.80 -23.99
C LEU A 104 -0.73 -1.92 -23.41
N ASN A 105 -1.70 -2.27 -24.25
CA ASN A 105 -3.00 -2.74 -23.75
C ASN A 105 -2.86 -4.18 -23.17
N PRO A 106 -3.89 -4.72 -22.49
CA PRO A 106 -3.77 -6.02 -21.82
C PRO A 106 -3.40 -7.21 -22.72
N THR A 107 -3.78 -7.19 -24.00
CA THR A 107 -3.41 -8.25 -24.97
C THR A 107 -1.94 -8.10 -25.39
N GLN A 108 -1.54 -6.88 -25.71
CA GLN A 108 -0.16 -6.53 -26.06
C GLN A 108 0.82 -6.76 -24.89
N ALA A 109 0.36 -6.57 -23.65
CA ALA A 109 1.11 -6.89 -22.45
C ALA A 109 1.48 -8.37 -22.39
N VAL A 110 0.53 -9.27 -22.69
CA VAL A 110 0.78 -10.72 -22.77
C VAL A 110 1.77 -11.07 -23.88
N GLU A 111 1.65 -10.43 -25.04
CA GLU A 111 2.58 -10.63 -26.16
C GLU A 111 4.01 -10.23 -25.77
N ALA A 112 4.18 -9.07 -25.12
CA ALA A 112 5.47 -8.61 -24.60
C ALA A 112 6.04 -9.59 -23.57
N THR A 113 5.30 -9.90 -22.51
CA THR A 113 5.82 -10.71 -21.40
C THR A 113 6.14 -12.14 -21.84
N ASN A 114 5.33 -12.74 -22.72
CA ASN A 114 5.64 -14.04 -23.31
C ASN A 114 6.88 -13.98 -24.21
N ALA A 115 7.05 -12.93 -25.03
CA ALA A 115 8.21 -12.78 -25.90
C ALA A 115 9.51 -12.63 -25.09
N LEU A 116 9.48 -11.83 -24.02
CA LEU A 116 10.60 -11.66 -23.08
C LEU A 116 10.96 -13.00 -22.43
N GLN A 117 9.99 -13.67 -21.79
CA GLN A 117 10.25 -14.97 -21.15
C GLN A 117 10.78 -16.00 -22.13
N LYS A 118 10.24 -16.06 -23.35
CA LYS A 118 10.66 -17.02 -24.37
C LYS A 118 12.11 -16.79 -24.76
N TYR A 119 12.50 -15.53 -24.96
CA TYR A 119 13.86 -15.19 -25.31
C TYR A 119 14.84 -15.54 -24.18
N ALA A 120 14.52 -15.22 -22.91
CA ALA A 120 15.34 -15.62 -21.76
C ALA A 120 15.55 -17.14 -21.66
N VAL A 121 14.48 -17.93 -21.88
CA VAL A 121 14.52 -19.39 -21.79
C VAL A 121 15.29 -20.03 -22.95
N GLU A 122 15.13 -19.51 -24.17
CA GLU A 122 15.68 -20.14 -25.39
C GLU A 122 17.09 -19.65 -25.77
N HIS A 123 17.48 -18.43 -25.37
CA HIS A 123 18.72 -17.78 -25.83
C HIS A 123 19.77 -17.60 -24.73
N THR A 124 19.54 -18.18 -23.54
CA THR A 124 20.56 -18.25 -22.47
C THR A 124 20.95 -19.69 -22.19
N ARG A 125 22.20 -19.90 -21.78
CA ARG A 125 22.77 -21.25 -21.57
C ARG A 125 22.00 -22.10 -20.54
N LEU A 126 21.53 -21.47 -19.47
CA LEU A 126 20.81 -22.15 -18.38
C LEU A 126 19.28 -22.06 -18.54
N GLY A 127 18.77 -21.19 -19.42
CA GLY A 127 17.34 -21.02 -19.68
C GLY A 127 16.54 -20.64 -18.44
N ILE A 128 17.08 -19.74 -17.61
CA ILE A 128 16.45 -19.31 -16.35
C ILE A 128 15.36 -18.27 -16.68
N PRO A 129 14.08 -18.51 -16.32
CA PRO A 129 13.02 -17.52 -16.49
C PRO A 129 13.25 -16.27 -15.64
N LEU A 130 12.71 -15.14 -16.09
CA LEU A 130 12.76 -13.88 -15.34
C LEU A 130 11.63 -13.81 -14.32
N PHE A 131 11.85 -13.09 -13.23
CA PHE A 131 10.75 -12.45 -12.51
C PHE A 131 10.34 -11.17 -13.23
N LEU A 132 9.03 -10.93 -13.31
CA LEU A 132 8.47 -9.68 -13.81
C LEU A 132 7.68 -9.07 -12.66
N ALA A 133 8.21 -8.01 -12.07
CA ALA A 133 7.62 -7.29 -10.95
C ALA A 133 6.86 -6.06 -11.45
N GLU A 134 5.69 -5.79 -10.88
CA GLU A 134 4.82 -4.67 -11.25
C GLU A 134 4.29 -3.96 -9.99
N GLU A 135 3.94 -2.69 -10.12
CA GLU A 135 3.35 -1.92 -9.02
C GLU A 135 1.88 -2.30 -8.82
N CYS A 136 1.51 -2.56 -7.56
CA CYS A 136 0.20 -3.03 -7.12
C CYS A 136 -0.39 -2.29 -5.90
N PRO A 137 -0.16 -0.98 -5.66
CA PRO A 137 -0.63 -0.32 -4.42
C PRO A 137 -2.16 -0.23 -4.31
N HIS A 138 -2.86 -0.05 -5.43
CA HIS A 138 -4.33 0.04 -5.47
C HIS A 138 -4.91 -0.40 -6.82
N GLY A 139 -4.27 -1.38 -7.43
CA GLY A 139 -4.52 -1.80 -8.81
C GLY A 139 -3.20 -2.17 -9.47
N HIS A 140 -3.24 -2.96 -10.54
CA HIS A 140 -2.06 -3.16 -11.36
C HIS A 140 -1.78 -1.87 -12.14
N MET A 141 -0.63 -1.23 -11.93
CA MET A 141 -0.26 0.04 -12.61
C MET A 141 0.07 -0.18 -14.09
N ALA A 142 -0.89 -0.65 -14.88
CA ALA A 142 -0.79 -0.88 -16.32
C ALA A 142 -2.02 -0.34 -17.04
N ILE A 143 -1.92 -0.13 -18.35
CA ILE A 143 -3.03 0.45 -19.12
C ILE A 143 -4.20 -0.53 -19.20
N GLY A 144 -5.40 -0.04 -18.89
CA GLY A 144 -6.65 -0.78 -19.06
C GLY A 144 -6.99 -1.77 -17.95
N THR A 145 -6.28 -1.71 -16.82
CA THR A 145 -6.56 -2.47 -15.59
C THR A 145 -7.58 -1.74 -14.70
N THR A 146 -8.06 -2.43 -13.66
CA THR A 146 -8.95 -1.83 -12.66
C THR A 146 -8.16 -0.96 -11.68
N VAL A 147 -8.63 0.28 -11.45
CA VAL A 147 -8.07 1.23 -10.47
C VAL A 147 -9.02 1.36 -9.27
N PHE A 148 -8.56 0.94 -8.09
CA PHE A 148 -9.28 0.98 -6.83
C PHE A 148 -8.99 2.30 -6.07
N PRO A 149 -9.70 2.60 -4.97
CA PRO A 149 -9.28 3.69 -4.09
C PRO A 149 -7.84 3.52 -3.58
N THR A 150 -7.14 4.64 -3.34
CA THR A 150 -5.81 4.59 -2.72
C THR A 150 -5.84 3.97 -1.34
N ALA A 151 -4.69 3.51 -0.84
CA ALA A 151 -4.61 2.73 0.38
C ALA A 151 -5.17 3.46 1.61
N ILE A 152 -5.08 4.79 1.70
CA ILE A 152 -5.73 5.53 2.80
C ILE A 152 -7.26 5.45 2.74
N GLY A 153 -7.82 5.41 1.52
CA GLY A 153 -9.22 5.08 1.27
C GLY A 153 -9.54 3.64 1.65
N GLN A 154 -8.69 2.68 1.26
CA GLN A 154 -8.83 1.27 1.66
C GLN A 154 -8.79 1.12 3.19
N GLY A 155 -7.93 1.87 3.87
CA GLY A 155 -7.84 1.99 5.33
C GLY A 155 -9.16 2.43 5.93
N SER A 156 -9.85 3.37 5.27
CA SER A 156 -11.14 3.88 5.72
C SER A 156 -12.28 2.87 5.64
N THR A 157 -12.10 1.75 4.95
CA THR A 157 -13.10 0.67 4.90
C THR A 157 -13.18 -0.11 6.20
N TRP A 158 -12.06 -0.25 6.94
CA TRP A 158 -11.96 -1.13 8.11
C TRP A 158 -12.48 -2.56 7.81
N ASN A 159 -12.25 -3.04 6.58
CA ASN A 159 -12.80 -4.32 6.10
C ASN A 159 -11.72 -5.23 5.49
N PRO A 160 -11.01 -6.02 6.33
CA PRO A 160 -9.99 -6.94 5.86
C PRO A 160 -10.50 -7.93 4.80
N ALA A 161 -11.74 -8.43 4.95
CA ALA A 161 -12.32 -9.36 3.99
C ALA A 161 -12.54 -8.73 2.60
N LEU A 162 -12.92 -7.45 2.54
CA LEU A 162 -13.04 -6.72 1.27
C LEU A 162 -11.67 -6.50 0.62
N LEU A 163 -10.67 -6.11 1.40
CA LEU A 163 -9.30 -5.89 0.90
C LEU A 163 -8.68 -7.18 0.38
N GLN A 164 -8.90 -8.32 1.04
CA GLN A 164 -8.44 -9.61 0.53
C GLN A 164 -9.05 -9.94 -0.84
N ARG A 165 -10.35 -9.66 -1.05
CA ARG A 165 -10.99 -9.83 -2.37
C ARG A 165 -10.41 -8.89 -3.42
N MET A 166 -10.16 -7.63 -3.04
CA MET A 166 -9.53 -6.64 -3.91
C MET A 166 -8.12 -7.08 -4.32
N ALA A 167 -7.28 -7.48 -3.37
CA ALA A 167 -5.95 -8.02 -3.64
C ALA A 167 -5.97 -9.25 -4.55
N ALA A 168 -6.94 -10.16 -4.36
CA ALA A 168 -7.10 -11.32 -5.24
C ALA A 168 -7.50 -10.90 -6.68
N ALA A 169 -8.29 -9.84 -6.85
CA ALA A 169 -8.60 -9.29 -8.17
C ALA A 169 -7.35 -8.66 -8.81
N ILE A 170 -6.59 -7.88 -8.05
CA ILE A 170 -5.31 -7.28 -8.50
C ILE A 170 -4.36 -8.38 -8.99
N ALA A 171 -4.12 -9.41 -8.17
CA ALA A 171 -3.25 -10.53 -8.54
C ALA A 171 -3.71 -11.24 -9.83
N GLN A 172 -5.02 -11.44 -10.00
CA GLN A 172 -5.55 -12.03 -11.22
C GLN A 172 -5.23 -11.19 -12.46
N GLU A 173 -5.35 -9.86 -12.38
CA GLU A 173 -5.05 -8.96 -13.50
C GLU A 173 -3.55 -8.88 -13.80
N VAL A 174 -2.69 -8.86 -12.77
CA VAL A 174 -1.23 -8.89 -12.93
C VAL A 174 -0.80 -10.21 -13.56
N ARG A 175 -1.24 -11.34 -12.97
CA ARG A 175 -0.83 -12.67 -13.40
C ARG A 175 -1.35 -13.00 -14.79
N ALA A 176 -2.55 -12.54 -15.16
CA ALA A 176 -3.09 -12.72 -16.51
C ALA A 176 -2.25 -12.01 -17.59
N GLN A 177 -1.51 -10.96 -17.24
CA GLN A 177 -0.64 -10.20 -18.14
C GLN A 177 0.83 -10.65 -18.09
N GLY A 178 1.15 -11.67 -17.29
CA GLY A 178 2.49 -12.25 -17.19
C GLY A 178 3.32 -11.75 -16.01
N GLY A 179 2.79 -10.87 -15.17
CA GLY A 179 3.46 -10.46 -13.92
C GLY A 179 3.59 -11.62 -12.92
N HIS A 180 4.60 -11.53 -12.07
CA HIS A 180 4.97 -12.55 -11.07
C HIS A 180 4.98 -12.00 -9.65
N ILE A 181 5.33 -10.72 -9.51
CA ILE A 181 5.49 -10.03 -8.24
C ILE A 181 4.68 -8.75 -8.30
N GLY A 182 3.89 -8.48 -7.25
CA GLY A 182 3.18 -7.22 -7.05
C GLY A 182 3.80 -6.44 -5.91
N TYR A 183 4.31 -5.24 -6.19
CA TYR A 183 4.83 -4.32 -5.17
C TYR A 183 3.66 -3.61 -4.49
N GLY A 184 3.51 -3.89 -3.20
CA GLY A 184 2.32 -3.60 -2.41
C GLY A 184 1.96 -4.81 -1.53
N PRO A 185 1.38 -4.59 -0.34
CA PRO A 185 0.92 -3.31 0.19
C PRO A 185 2.04 -2.43 0.80
N VAL A 186 1.75 -1.13 1.02
CA VAL A 186 2.60 -0.25 1.84
C VAL A 186 2.12 -0.30 3.29
N LEU A 187 2.99 -0.69 4.22
CA LEU A 187 2.67 -0.92 5.63
C LEU A 187 3.27 0.15 6.57
N ASP A 188 3.78 1.24 6.00
CA ASP A 188 4.19 2.41 6.76
C ASP A 188 3.03 3.01 7.54
N LEU A 189 3.31 3.49 8.76
CA LEU A 189 2.35 4.26 9.53
C LEU A 189 2.47 5.74 9.18
N ALA A 190 1.38 6.33 8.68
CA ALA A 190 1.31 7.76 8.38
C ALA A 190 1.11 8.58 9.66
N ARG A 191 2.21 8.91 10.35
CA ARG A 191 2.20 9.81 11.53
C ARG A 191 2.79 11.19 11.25
N GLU A 192 3.23 11.43 10.02
CA GLU A 192 3.64 12.74 9.51
C GLU A 192 2.76 13.15 8.30
N PRO A 193 1.62 13.83 8.53
CA PRO A 193 0.67 14.19 7.46
C PRO A 193 1.21 15.12 6.36
N ARG A 194 2.38 15.77 6.56
CA ARG A 194 3.05 16.56 5.52
C ARG A 194 3.73 15.71 4.46
N TRP A 195 4.06 14.47 4.81
CA TRP A 195 4.72 13.53 3.91
C TRP A 195 3.83 13.21 2.72
N SER A 196 4.46 13.10 1.56
CA SER A 196 3.75 13.01 0.29
C SER A 196 2.99 11.71 0.06
N ARG A 197 3.45 10.62 0.65
CA ARG A 197 2.99 9.26 0.39
C ARG A 197 1.97 8.75 1.42
N VAL A 198 1.34 9.65 2.19
CA VAL A 198 0.26 9.30 3.13
C VAL A 198 -0.85 8.51 2.44
N GLU A 199 -1.18 8.85 1.19
CA GLU A 199 -2.21 8.18 0.40
C GLU A 199 -1.93 6.70 0.14
N GLU A 200 -0.66 6.30 0.18
CA GLU A 200 -0.21 4.93 -0.03
C GLU A 200 -0.32 4.07 1.23
N THR A 201 -0.59 4.66 2.40
CA THR A 201 -0.65 3.94 3.68
C THR A 201 -2.07 3.57 4.12
N TYR A 202 -2.20 2.64 5.07
CA TYR A 202 -3.48 2.36 5.74
C TYR A 202 -3.78 3.27 6.94
N GLY A 203 -3.03 4.36 7.13
CA GLY A 203 -3.22 5.33 8.21
C GLY A 203 -2.20 5.23 9.34
N GLU A 204 -2.59 5.61 10.55
CA GLU A 204 -1.65 5.87 11.66
C GLU A 204 -1.51 4.74 12.69
N ASP A 205 -2.36 3.70 12.59
CA ASP A 205 -2.51 2.68 13.61
C ASP A 205 -1.87 1.33 13.22
N PRO A 206 -1.05 0.72 14.11
CA PRO A 206 -0.41 -0.57 13.84
C PRO A 206 -1.39 -1.73 13.68
N VAL A 207 -2.51 -1.79 14.41
CA VAL A 207 -3.44 -2.93 14.36
C VAL A 207 -4.27 -2.90 13.08
N LEU A 208 -4.80 -1.73 12.72
CA LEU A 208 -5.51 -1.53 11.45
C LEU A 208 -4.60 -1.89 10.27
N THR A 209 -3.39 -1.31 10.24
CA THR A 209 -2.41 -1.56 9.18
C THR A 209 -2.00 -3.03 9.12
N SER A 210 -1.82 -3.69 10.27
CA SER A 210 -1.51 -5.14 10.32
C SER A 210 -2.62 -5.98 9.68
N GLN A 211 -3.88 -5.78 10.06
CA GLN A 211 -4.99 -6.60 9.56
C GLN A 211 -5.25 -6.38 8.07
N LEU A 212 -5.22 -5.12 7.61
CA LEU A 212 -5.42 -4.78 6.20
C LEU A 212 -4.22 -5.22 5.34
N GLY A 213 -3.00 -5.07 5.85
CA GLY A 213 -1.77 -5.55 5.22
C GLY A 213 -1.76 -7.06 5.02
N VAL A 214 -2.11 -7.83 6.06
CA VAL A 214 -2.23 -9.29 5.98
C VAL A 214 -3.30 -9.70 4.97
N ALA A 215 -4.44 -9.01 4.93
CA ALA A 215 -5.49 -9.27 3.95
C ALA A 215 -4.98 -9.08 2.51
N MET A 216 -4.21 -8.01 2.26
CA MET A 216 -3.61 -7.74 0.96
C MET A 216 -2.57 -8.79 0.56
N VAL A 217 -1.63 -9.13 1.46
CA VAL A 217 -0.64 -10.18 1.23
C VAL A 217 -1.32 -11.51 0.91
N THR A 218 -2.33 -11.89 1.71
CA THR A 218 -3.07 -13.15 1.52
C THR A 218 -3.85 -13.17 0.21
N GLY A 219 -4.47 -12.05 -0.18
CA GLY A 219 -5.19 -11.96 -1.44
C GLY A 219 -4.26 -12.03 -2.65
N LEU A 220 -3.11 -11.36 -2.59
CA LEU A 220 -2.13 -11.35 -3.68
C LEU A 220 -1.50 -12.74 -3.87
N GLN A 221 -0.99 -13.35 -2.79
CA GLN A 221 -0.24 -14.61 -2.82
C GLN A 221 -1.12 -15.85 -2.87
N GLY A 222 -2.36 -15.76 -2.34
CA GLY A 222 -3.23 -16.91 -2.20
C GLY A 222 -2.61 -18.01 -1.35
N GLN A 223 -3.06 -19.25 -1.57
CA GLN A 223 -2.55 -20.43 -0.85
C GLN A 223 -1.45 -21.18 -1.63
N SER A 224 -1.22 -20.82 -2.90
CA SER A 224 -0.21 -21.47 -3.74
C SER A 224 0.23 -20.56 -4.89
N LEU A 225 1.54 -20.35 -5.02
CA LEU A 225 2.12 -19.64 -6.17
C LEU A 225 1.94 -20.39 -7.51
N LYS A 226 1.63 -21.69 -7.48
CA LYS A 226 1.35 -22.51 -8.67
C LYS A 226 -0.10 -22.37 -9.17
N SER A 227 -0.93 -21.55 -8.52
CA SER A 227 -2.34 -21.36 -8.89
C SER A 227 -2.50 -20.76 -10.30
N GLY A 228 -1.47 -20.09 -10.80
CA GLY A 228 -1.53 -19.36 -12.06
C GLY A 228 -2.41 -18.11 -12.01
N VAL A 229 -2.95 -17.73 -10.85
CA VAL A 229 -3.76 -16.51 -10.64
C VAL A 229 -3.17 -15.59 -9.57
N ASN A 230 -2.23 -16.08 -8.77
CA ASN A 230 -1.59 -15.34 -7.69
C ASN A 230 -0.20 -14.82 -8.07
N VAL A 231 0.27 -13.83 -7.32
CA VAL A 231 1.59 -13.20 -7.44
C VAL A 231 2.26 -13.14 -6.07
N ILE A 232 3.60 -13.08 -6.04
CA ILE A 232 4.34 -12.78 -4.81
C ILE A 232 4.00 -11.34 -4.40
N SER A 233 3.69 -11.11 -3.12
CA SER A 233 3.53 -9.76 -2.58
C SER A 233 4.87 -9.27 -2.07
N THR A 234 5.25 -8.06 -2.47
CA THR A 234 6.38 -7.33 -1.89
C THR A 234 5.81 -6.21 -1.03
N LEU A 235 5.76 -6.39 0.29
CA LEU A 235 5.38 -5.29 1.18
C LEU A 235 6.49 -4.24 1.23
N LYS A 236 6.13 -2.98 1.49
CA LYS A 236 7.08 -1.86 1.58
C LYS A 236 6.64 -0.79 2.60
N HIS A 237 7.50 0.07 3.13
CA HIS A 237 8.96 0.06 3.02
C HIS A 237 9.56 -0.32 4.38
N PHE A 238 10.49 -1.26 4.40
CA PHE A 238 11.09 -1.77 5.63
C PHE A 238 12.35 -0.94 5.99
N ALA A 239 12.31 -0.02 6.96
CA ALA A 239 11.23 0.22 7.92
C ALA A 239 11.04 1.71 8.32
N ALA A 240 9.88 1.99 8.93
CA ALA A 240 9.52 3.26 9.55
C ALA A 240 9.63 4.47 8.60
N TYR A 241 9.19 4.33 7.36
CA TYR A 241 9.37 5.37 6.35
C TYR A 241 8.34 6.50 6.48
N GLY A 242 7.14 6.22 6.99
CA GLY A 242 6.02 7.17 7.08
C GLY A 242 6.10 8.26 8.15
N VAL A 243 7.30 8.47 8.71
CA VAL A 243 7.60 9.50 9.73
C VAL A 243 8.90 10.27 9.44
N PRO A 244 9.13 10.72 8.19
CA PRO A 244 10.37 11.40 7.89
C PRO A 244 10.45 12.75 8.62
N GLU A 245 11.64 13.13 9.07
CA GLU A 245 11.86 14.43 9.68
C GLU A 245 11.42 15.56 8.75
N GLY A 246 10.64 16.52 9.28
CA GLY A 246 10.09 17.64 8.52
C GLY A 246 9.02 17.27 7.48
N GLY A 247 8.70 15.98 7.30
CA GLY A 247 7.82 15.51 6.22
C GLY A 247 8.53 15.25 4.90
N HIS A 248 9.86 15.24 4.85
CA HIS A 248 10.62 15.12 3.60
C HIS A 248 10.76 13.67 3.11
N ASN A 249 10.30 13.40 1.90
CA ASN A 249 10.40 12.08 1.28
C ASN A 249 11.86 11.60 1.22
N GLY A 250 12.12 10.39 1.73
CA GLY A 250 13.47 9.83 1.83
C GLY A 250 14.26 10.28 3.06
N GLY A 251 13.74 11.24 3.84
CA GLY A 251 14.40 11.78 5.04
C GLY A 251 14.56 10.74 6.14
N GLY A 252 15.62 10.88 6.93
CA GLY A 252 15.87 10.05 8.11
C GLY A 252 14.81 10.26 9.19
N ASN A 253 14.78 9.35 10.17
CA ASN A 253 14.00 9.53 11.38
C ASN A 253 14.73 9.02 12.63
N SER A 254 14.39 9.63 13.77
CA SER A 254 14.97 9.32 15.08
C SER A 254 13.97 8.55 15.92
N THR A 255 13.75 7.28 15.56
CA THR A 255 12.83 6.38 16.27
C THR A 255 13.60 5.48 17.23
N GLY A 256 13.28 5.52 18.53
CA GLY A 256 13.86 4.60 19.50
C GLY A 256 13.37 3.16 19.30
N TYR A 257 14.20 2.16 19.64
CA TYR A 257 13.85 0.74 19.44
C TYR A 257 12.51 0.33 20.04
N ARG A 258 12.14 0.86 21.21
CA ARG A 258 10.85 0.54 21.84
C ARG A 258 9.68 0.98 20.96
N GLU A 259 9.74 2.15 20.36
CA GLU A 259 8.69 2.63 19.44
C GLU A 259 8.73 1.84 18.13
N LEU A 260 9.93 1.56 17.60
CA LEU A 260 10.12 0.73 16.42
C LEU A 260 9.41 -0.63 16.57
N TYR A 261 9.66 -1.37 17.65
CA TYR A 261 9.04 -2.67 17.91
C TYR A 261 7.54 -2.61 18.25
N GLN A 262 7.07 -1.54 18.91
CA GLN A 262 5.66 -1.46 19.34
C GLN A 262 4.73 -0.79 18.32
N SER A 263 5.26 0.02 17.39
CA SER A 263 4.46 0.76 16.42
C SER A 263 4.78 0.40 14.96
N PHE A 264 6.03 0.49 14.53
CA PHE A 264 6.36 0.45 13.09
C PHE A 264 6.65 -0.95 12.54
N LEU A 265 7.21 -1.85 13.36
CA LEU A 265 7.48 -3.23 13.00
C LEU A 265 6.27 -4.19 13.06
N PRO A 266 5.25 -4.01 13.93
CA PRO A 266 4.13 -4.95 14.03
C PRO A 266 3.40 -5.24 12.71
N PRO A 267 3.09 -4.27 11.83
CA PRO A 267 2.47 -4.58 10.54
C PRO A 267 3.29 -5.52 9.67
N VAL A 268 4.61 -5.31 9.63
CA VAL A 268 5.54 -6.17 8.87
C VAL A 268 5.66 -7.54 9.51
N HIS A 269 5.78 -7.62 10.84
CA HIS A 269 5.83 -8.88 11.56
C HIS A 269 4.54 -9.71 11.35
N ALA A 270 3.37 -9.07 11.35
CA ALA A 270 2.10 -9.72 11.04
C ALA A 270 2.08 -10.29 9.62
N ALA A 271 2.62 -9.57 8.63
CA ALA A 271 2.76 -10.05 7.27
C ALA A 271 3.77 -11.22 7.14
N VAL A 272 4.87 -11.20 7.92
CA VAL A 272 5.81 -12.34 8.00
C VAL A 272 5.14 -13.57 8.60
N LYS A 273 4.37 -13.42 9.70
CA LYS A 273 3.55 -14.49 10.27
C LYS A 273 2.53 -15.02 9.26
N ALA A 274 1.98 -14.17 8.40
CA ALA A 274 1.06 -14.55 7.32
C ALA A 274 1.76 -15.16 6.09
N GLY A 275 3.10 -15.26 6.08
CA GLY A 275 3.85 -15.89 5.01
C GLY A 275 4.07 -15.01 3.78
N VAL A 276 4.23 -13.69 3.95
CA VAL A 276 4.74 -12.83 2.86
C VAL A 276 6.06 -13.39 2.32
N LEU A 277 6.31 -13.25 1.02
CA LEU A 277 7.46 -13.84 0.33
C LEU A 277 8.48 -12.82 -0.20
N SER A 278 8.15 -11.53 -0.16
CA SER A 278 9.08 -10.45 -0.51
C SER A 278 8.89 -9.20 0.36
N ILE A 279 9.98 -8.51 0.69
CA ILE A 279 9.99 -7.28 1.48
C ILE A 279 10.93 -6.28 0.84
N MET A 280 10.45 -5.07 0.57
CA MET A 280 11.28 -3.97 0.06
C MET A 280 11.83 -3.12 1.21
N THR A 281 13.12 -2.79 1.17
CA THR A 281 13.75 -1.89 2.15
C THR A 281 13.37 -0.44 1.89
N SER A 282 13.47 0.44 2.88
CA SER A 282 13.17 1.87 2.71
C SER A 282 14.38 2.73 2.35
N TYR A 283 14.10 3.91 1.80
CA TYR A 283 15.09 4.94 1.44
C TYR A 283 15.77 5.57 2.67
N ASN A 284 15.05 5.70 3.78
CA ASN A 284 15.49 6.46 4.95
C ASN A 284 16.57 5.74 5.76
N SER A 285 17.14 6.48 6.70
CA SER A 285 17.86 5.93 7.85
C SER A 285 17.00 5.98 9.12
N ILE A 286 17.30 5.07 10.05
CA ILE A 286 16.79 5.11 11.43
C ILE A 286 18.01 5.34 12.32
N ASP A 287 18.00 6.43 13.08
CA ASP A 287 19.11 6.82 13.96
C ASP A 287 20.48 6.81 13.23
N GLY A 288 20.49 7.31 11.99
CA GLY A 288 21.68 7.38 11.15
C GLY A 288 22.07 6.09 10.40
N VAL A 289 21.42 4.95 10.64
CA VAL A 289 21.68 3.69 9.92
C VAL A 289 20.73 3.54 8.73
N PRO A 290 21.21 3.50 7.47
CA PRO A 290 20.35 3.31 6.29
C PRO A 290 19.63 1.96 6.32
N CYS A 291 18.32 1.94 6.07
CA CYS A 291 17.53 0.72 6.18
C CYS A 291 17.95 -0.34 5.16
N THR A 292 18.36 0.07 3.96
CA THR A 292 18.83 -0.84 2.89
C THR A 292 20.13 -1.59 3.22
N ALA A 293 20.87 -1.18 4.26
CA ALA A 293 22.12 -1.80 4.71
C ALA A 293 22.12 -2.09 6.22
N SER A 294 20.94 -2.18 6.84
CA SER A 294 20.81 -2.43 8.28
C SER A 294 20.80 -3.93 8.57
N GLU A 295 21.92 -4.47 9.06
CA GLU A 295 22.01 -5.87 9.51
C GLU A 295 21.02 -6.17 10.63
N PHE A 296 20.81 -5.20 11.53
CA PHE A 296 19.80 -5.29 12.59
C PHE A 296 18.40 -5.57 12.01
N LEU A 297 17.96 -4.79 11.01
CA LEU A 297 16.64 -5.00 10.41
C LEU A 297 16.59 -6.27 9.58
N LEU A 298 17.51 -6.43 8.61
CA LEU A 298 17.40 -7.43 7.56
C LEU A 298 17.81 -8.84 8.00
N THR A 299 18.72 -8.94 8.97
CA THR A 299 19.22 -10.23 9.47
C THR A 299 18.72 -10.51 10.88
N GLU A 300 19.00 -9.65 11.86
CA GLU A 300 18.65 -9.94 13.26
C GLU A 300 17.13 -10.00 13.46
N VAL A 301 16.41 -8.92 13.13
CA VAL A 301 14.95 -8.87 13.30
C VAL A 301 14.28 -9.81 12.30
N LEU A 302 14.50 -9.58 11.01
CA LEU A 302 13.67 -10.19 9.99
C LEU A 302 13.94 -11.69 9.81
N ARG A 303 15.20 -12.13 9.85
CA ARG A 303 15.56 -13.53 9.62
C ARG A 303 15.72 -14.31 10.91
N ARG A 304 16.47 -13.82 11.90
CA ARG A 304 16.73 -14.58 13.13
C ARG A 304 15.53 -14.58 14.07
N GLN A 305 14.96 -13.41 14.37
CA GLN A 305 13.79 -13.35 15.25
C GLN A 305 12.53 -13.84 14.53
N TRP A 306 12.19 -13.29 13.36
CA TRP A 306 10.89 -13.59 12.74
C TRP A 306 10.88 -14.79 11.78
N GLY A 307 12.05 -15.33 11.43
CA GLY A 307 12.14 -16.51 10.58
C GLY A 307 11.63 -16.30 9.14
N PHE A 308 11.69 -15.09 8.59
CA PHE A 308 11.24 -14.81 7.22
C PHE A 308 11.98 -15.67 6.18
N GLN A 309 11.23 -16.36 5.31
CA GLN A 309 11.76 -17.33 4.35
C GLN A 309 11.84 -16.82 2.90
N GLY A 310 11.33 -15.61 2.64
CA GLY A 310 11.36 -14.99 1.32
C GLY A 310 12.67 -14.25 1.03
N PHE A 311 12.62 -13.32 0.07
CA PHE A 311 13.75 -12.48 -0.30
C PHE A 311 13.48 -10.99 -0.01
N THR A 312 14.54 -10.24 0.28
CA THR A 312 14.50 -8.78 0.42
C THR A 312 14.92 -8.11 -0.88
N VAL A 313 14.31 -6.98 -1.22
CA VAL A 313 14.66 -6.19 -2.41
C VAL A 313 14.95 -4.74 -2.01
N SER A 314 15.89 -4.06 -2.67
CA SER A 314 16.10 -2.62 -2.43
C SER A 314 14.88 -1.82 -2.89
N ASP A 315 14.77 -0.58 -2.42
CA ASP A 315 14.02 0.42 -3.17
C ASP A 315 14.89 0.99 -4.30
N LEU A 316 14.27 1.67 -5.27
CA LEU A 316 14.90 2.08 -6.51
C LEU A 316 16.09 3.02 -6.26
N GLY A 317 17.30 2.50 -6.45
CA GLY A 317 18.56 3.24 -6.26
C GLY A 317 19.06 3.32 -4.81
N SER A 318 18.43 2.64 -3.85
CA SER A 318 18.83 2.68 -2.44
C SER A 318 20.26 2.17 -2.19
N ILE A 319 20.71 1.16 -2.95
CA ILE A 319 22.10 0.68 -2.83
C ILE A 319 23.09 1.78 -3.24
N SER A 320 22.88 2.42 -4.39
CA SER A 320 23.72 3.55 -4.82
C SER A 320 23.63 4.74 -3.84
N GLY A 321 22.45 4.95 -3.26
CA GLY A 321 22.20 5.94 -2.21
C GLY A 321 23.12 5.81 -1.00
N LEU A 322 23.63 4.62 -0.68
CA LEU A 322 24.63 4.43 0.39
C LEU A 322 25.90 5.27 0.15
N ALA A 323 26.33 5.42 -1.10
CA ALA A 323 27.49 6.24 -1.45
C ALA A 323 27.11 7.70 -1.74
N THR A 324 25.93 7.94 -2.33
CA THR A 324 25.58 9.27 -2.88
C THR A 324 24.72 10.14 -1.99
N SER A 325 23.77 9.58 -1.24
CA SER A 325 22.84 10.34 -0.40
C SER A 325 23.11 10.17 1.09
N HIS A 326 23.47 8.96 1.51
CA HIS A 326 23.79 8.65 2.91
C HIS A 326 25.28 8.81 3.24
N HIS A 327 26.16 8.75 2.23
CA HIS A 327 27.62 8.87 2.40
C HIS A 327 28.22 7.90 3.45
N VAL A 328 27.69 6.67 3.51
CA VAL A 328 28.19 5.60 4.39
C VAL A 328 29.12 4.62 3.66
N ALA A 329 29.24 4.73 2.33
CA ALA A 329 30.17 3.98 1.50
C ALA A 329 31.02 4.93 0.65
N ALA A 330 32.32 4.68 0.52
CA ALA A 330 33.21 5.49 -0.30
C ALA A 330 33.11 5.13 -1.79
N THR A 331 32.73 3.90 -2.12
CA THR A 331 32.63 3.41 -3.49
C THR A 331 31.33 2.64 -3.76
N PRO A 332 30.90 2.51 -5.03
CA PRO A 332 29.79 1.63 -5.38
C PRO A 332 29.99 0.16 -4.96
N ALA A 333 31.23 -0.34 -4.99
CA ALA A 333 31.55 -1.71 -4.56
C ALA A 333 31.33 -1.89 -3.05
N GLU A 334 31.78 -0.93 -2.24
CA GLU A 334 31.51 -0.92 -0.80
C GLU A 334 30.00 -0.82 -0.52
N ALA A 335 29.27 0.01 -1.26
CA ALA A 335 27.82 0.12 -1.12
C ALA A 335 27.11 -1.22 -1.40
N ALA A 336 27.49 -1.91 -2.48
CA ALA A 336 26.95 -3.23 -2.78
C ALA A 336 27.30 -4.26 -1.68
N ALA A 337 28.53 -4.23 -1.17
CA ALA A 337 28.98 -5.10 -0.08
C ALA A 337 28.20 -4.87 1.21
N LEU A 338 28.03 -3.61 1.64
CA LEU A 338 27.24 -3.26 2.83
C LEU A 338 25.83 -3.82 2.75
N ALA A 339 25.15 -3.61 1.61
CA ALA A 339 23.78 -4.06 1.43
C ALA A 339 23.63 -5.59 1.46
N ILE A 340 24.43 -6.32 0.67
CA ILE A 340 24.28 -7.79 0.55
C ILE A 340 24.72 -8.52 1.83
N ASN A 341 25.76 -8.02 2.51
CA ASN A 341 26.21 -8.59 3.78
C ASN A 341 25.17 -8.36 4.89
N ALA A 342 24.50 -7.21 4.92
CA ALA A 342 23.41 -6.93 5.86
C ALA A 342 22.20 -7.85 5.69
N GLY A 343 22.00 -8.43 4.50
CA GLY A 343 20.91 -9.37 4.20
C GLY A 343 19.93 -8.89 3.14
N LEU A 344 20.31 -7.90 2.32
CA LEU A 344 19.59 -7.56 1.10
C LEU A 344 19.85 -8.63 0.02
N ASP A 345 18.79 -9.16 -0.60
CA ASP A 345 18.93 -10.25 -1.58
C ASP A 345 18.90 -9.74 -3.04
N ASP A 346 18.02 -8.81 -3.39
CA ASP A 346 17.77 -8.35 -4.77
C ASP A 346 17.89 -6.81 -4.89
N ASP A 347 18.34 -6.33 -6.04
CA ASP A 347 18.53 -4.91 -6.35
C ASP A 347 17.50 -4.40 -7.36
N LEU A 348 16.52 -3.63 -6.86
CA LEU A 348 15.66 -2.77 -7.67
C LEU A 348 16.47 -1.57 -8.18
N SER A 349 17.01 -1.74 -9.38
CA SER A 349 17.74 -0.78 -10.24
C SER A 349 18.68 -1.59 -11.13
N GLY A 350 19.21 -2.67 -10.55
CA GLY A 350 20.29 -3.49 -11.07
C GLY A 350 21.64 -2.78 -11.18
N TYR A 351 21.82 -1.56 -10.65
CA TYR A 351 23.11 -0.86 -10.73
C TYR A 351 24.04 -1.24 -9.59
N GLY A 352 23.50 -1.50 -8.39
CA GLY A 352 24.26 -1.94 -7.22
C GLY A 352 24.70 -3.40 -7.36
N TYR A 353 23.80 -4.29 -7.81
CA TYR A 353 24.11 -5.71 -8.04
C TYR A 353 24.38 -6.02 -9.51
N ASP A 354 25.39 -5.34 -10.04
CA ASP A 354 25.96 -5.59 -11.37
C ASP A 354 27.48 -5.47 -11.25
N LYS A 355 28.11 -4.55 -11.98
CA LYS A 355 29.56 -4.31 -11.93
C LYS A 355 30.06 -4.01 -10.51
N ALA A 356 29.27 -3.30 -9.71
CA ALA A 356 29.68 -2.92 -8.36
C ALA A 356 29.80 -4.13 -7.43
N LEU A 357 28.85 -5.06 -7.47
CA LEU A 357 28.91 -6.30 -6.70
C LEU A 357 30.00 -7.25 -7.22
N LEU A 358 30.20 -7.35 -8.54
CA LEU A 358 31.31 -8.12 -9.10
C LEU A 358 32.67 -7.59 -8.61
N GLU A 359 32.83 -6.27 -8.59
CA GLU A 359 34.03 -5.64 -8.06
C GLU A 359 34.18 -5.88 -6.54
N ALA A 360 33.11 -5.80 -5.77
CA ALA A 360 33.12 -6.11 -4.35
C ALA A 360 33.55 -7.56 -4.06
N ILE A 361 33.12 -8.53 -4.89
CA ILE A 361 33.53 -9.93 -4.81
C ILE A 361 35.02 -10.08 -5.16
N ASN A 362 35.49 -9.42 -6.22
CA ASN A 362 36.91 -9.43 -6.62
C ASN A 362 37.81 -8.85 -5.53
N GLN A 363 37.34 -7.80 -4.84
CA GLN A 363 37.99 -7.19 -3.68
C GLN A 363 37.82 -7.99 -2.39
N GLN A 364 37.14 -9.15 -2.42
CA GLN A 364 36.87 -10.01 -1.27
C GLN A 364 36.03 -9.36 -0.17
N LEU A 365 35.24 -8.33 -0.50
CA LEU A 365 34.28 -7.69 0.41
C LEU A 365 33.00 -8.51 0.58
N VAL A 366 32.73 -9.44 -0.34
CA VAL A 366 31.56 -10.33 -0.33
C VAL A 366 32.02 -11.76 -0.57
N SER A 367 31.60 -12.68 0.30
CA SER A 367 31.93 -14.11 0.15
C SER A 367 31.00 -14.80 -0.84
N GLY A 368 31.49 -15.91 -1.42
CA GLY A 368 30.65 -16.76 -2.29
C GLY A 368 29.43 -17.32 -1.58
N GLU A 369 29.51 -17.57 -0.26
CA GLU A 369 28.38 -18.05 0.55
C GLU A 369 27.26 -17.00 0.69
N VAL A 370 27.64 -15.72 0.86
CA VAL A 370 26.68 -14.61 0.93
C VAL A 370 25.94 -14.46 -0.40
N LEU A 371 26.69 -14.52 -1.52
CA LEU A 371 26.10 -14.49 -2.86
C LEU A 371 25.17 -15.69 -3.09
N ASP A 372 25.64 -16.90 -2.78
CA ASP A 372 24.89 -18.14 -2.97
C ASP A 372 23.59 -18.17 -2.14
N ARG A 373 23.63 -17.62 -0.92
CA ARG A 373 22.45 -17.46 -0.06
C ARG A 373 21.40 -16.57 -0.71
N ALA A 374 21.79 -15.39 -1.20
CA ALA A 374 20.87 -14.45 -1.84
C ALA A 374 20.26 -15.04 -3.11
N VAL A 375 21.08 -15.62 -3.98
CA VAL A 375 20.63 -16.23 -5.25
C VAL A 375 19.69 -17.40 -4.99
N SER A 376 19.98 -18.23 -3.99
CA SER A 376 19.14 -19.37 -3.63
C SER A 376 17.71 -18.96 -3.23
N ARG A 377 17.54 -17.82 -2.53
CA ARG A 377 16.22 -17.31 -2.13
C ARG A 377 15.39 -16.90 -3.34
N VAL A 378 15.99 -16.19 -4.30
CA VAL A 378 15.32 -15.78 -5.55
C VAL A 378 14.97 -17.00 -6.41
N LEU A 379 15.93 -17.90 -6.64
CA LEU A 379 15.71 -19.10 -7.46
C LEU A 379 14.64 -20.03 -6.88
N ARG A 380 14.61 -20.21 -5.55
CA ARG A 380 13.59 -21.01 -4.86
C ARG A 380 12.18 -20.57 -5.25
N LEU A 381 11.89 -19.27 -5.19
CA LEU A 381 10.57 -18.76 -5.53
C LEU A 381 10.25 -18.87 -7.02
N LYS A 382 11.25 -18.79 -7.92
CA LYS A 382 11.04 -19.08 -9.35
C LYS A 382 10.60 -20.53 -9.59
N PHE A 383 11.21 -21.48 -8.87
CA PHE A 383 10.80 -22.89 -8.91
C PHE A 383 9.44 -23.12 -8.25
N ASP A 384 9.19 -22.52 -7.09
CA ASP A 384 7.94 -22.71 -6.35
C ASP A 384 6.74 -22.11 -7.10
N MET A 385 6.94 -21.06 -7.88
CA MET A 385 5.94 -20.52 -8.80
C MET A 385 5.76 -21.36 -10.08
N GLY A 386 6.69 -22.27 -10.37
CA GLY A 386 6.64 -23.16 -11.53
C GLY A 386 7.09 -22.52 -12.85
N LEU A 387 7.91 -21.47 -12.80
CA LEU A 387 8.32 -20.72 -14.00
C LEU A 387 9.19 -21.55 -14.94
N PHE A 388 9.96 -22.51 -14.42
CA PHE A 388 10.76 -23.42 -15.24
C PHE A 388 9.89 -24.39 -16.06
N GLU A 389 8.62 -24.57 -15.68
CA GLU A 389 7.67 -25.44 -16.36
C GLU A 389 6.69 -24.65 -17.23
N THR A 390 6.16 -23.54 -16.71
CA THR A 390 5.08 -22.77 -17.34
C THR A 390 5.36 -21.26 -17.24
N PRO A 391 6.34 -20.73 -18.02
CA PRO A 391 6.71 -19.31 -17.96
C PRO A 391 5.76 -18.38 -18.75
N TYR A 392 4.80 -18.93 -19.50
CA TYR A 392 3.95 -18.18 -20.44
C TYR A 392 2.49 -18.11 -19.99
N VAL A 393 1.76 -17.08 -20.44
CA VAL A 393 0.34 -16.84 -20.14
C VAL A 393 -0.54 -16.78 -21.41
N ASP A 394 -1.83 -17.12 -21.27
CA ASP A 394 -2.79 -17.14 -22.39
C ASP A 394 -3.42 -15.76 -22.60
N VAL A 395 -3.27 -15.20 -23.80
CA VAL A 395 -3.83 -13.91 -24.21
C VAL A 395 -5.36 -13.82 -24.04
N ARG A 396 -6.09 -14.93 -24.27
CA ARG A 396 -7.55 -14.99 -24.12
C ARG A 396 -7.98 -14.85 -22.67
N ARG A 397 -7.09 -15.18 -21.73
CA ARG A 397 -7.35 -15.00 -20.30
C ARG A 397 -7.24 -13.53 -19.92
N ALA A 398 -6.21 -12.82 -20.35
CA ALA A 398 -6.07 -11.38 -20.12
C ALA A 398 -7.27 -10.60 -20.68
N ALA A 399 -7.67 -10.89 -21.93
CA ALA A 399 -8.81 -10.23 -22.57
C ALA A 399 -10.16 -10.42 -21.84
N ARG A 400 -10.32 -11.50 -21.04
CA ARG A 400 -11.55 -11.76 -20.27
C ARG A 400 -11.49 -11.27 -18.83
N GLN A 401 -10.31 -11.33 -18.20
CA GLN A 401 -10.17 -11.12 -16.75
C GLN A 401 -9.78 -9.68 -16.39
N VAL A 402 -8.96 -9.02 -17.22
CA VAL A 402 -8.51 -7.65 -16.93
C VAL A 402 -9.68 -6.69 -17.07
N LYS A 403 -9.91 -5.88 -16.03
CA LYS A 403 -11.03 -4.94 -15.92
C LYS A 403 -12.39 -5.59 -16.16
N SER A 404 -12.57 -6.80 -15.64
CA SER A 404 -13.86 -7.50 -15.71
C SER A 404 -14.96 -6.69 -15.00
N PRO A 405 -16.24 -6.82 -15.39
CA PRO A 405 -17.35 -6.15 -14.70
C PRO A 405 -17.39 -6.40 -13.19
N ALA A 406 -16.97 -7.60 -12.76
CA ALA A 406 -16.88 -7.95 -11.34
C ALA A 406 -15.79 -7.14 -10.61
N HIS A 407 -14.64 -6.91 -11.25
CA HIS A 407 -13.58 -6.08 -10.68
C HIS A 407 -13.98 -4.60 -10.64
N VAL A 408 -14.66 -4.09 -11.67
CA VAL A 408 -15.21 -2.73 -11.68
C VAL A 408 -16.24 -2.56 -10.55
N GLN A 409 -17.16 -3.50 -10.38
CA GLN A 409 -18.12 -3.48 -9.28
C GLN A 409 -17.42 -3.55 -7.91
N LEU A 410 -16.36 -4.33 -7.80
CA LEU A 410 -15.54 -4.39 -6.59
C LEU A 410 -14.87 -3.04 -6.31
N ALA A 411 -14.34 -2.34 -7.32
CA ALA A 411 -13.78 -0.99 -7.16
C ALA A 411 -14.82 0.00 -6.63
N ARG A 412 -16.05 -0.03 -7.18
CA ARG A 412 -17.17 0.76 -6.64
C ARG A 412 -17.47 0.41 -5.19
N ARG A 413 -17.45 -0.88 -4.82
CA ARG A 413 -17.72 -1.31 -3.45
C ARG A 413 -16.66 -0.83 -2.47
N VAL A 414 -15.37 -0.91 -2.83
CA VAL A 414 -14.28 -0.37 -2.01
C VAL A 414 -14.46 1.14 -1.84
N ALA A 415 -14.77 1.87 -2.91
CA ALA A 415 -15.02 3.31 -2.87
C ALA A 415 -16.24 3.67 -2.00
N GLN A 416 -17.34 2.91 -2.08
CA GLN A 416 -18.51 3.11 -1.22
C GLN A 416 -18.16 2.91 0.26
N GLU A 417 -17.43 1.83 0.57
CA GLU A 417 -17.05 1.50 1.94
C GLU A 417 -16.01 2.46 2.52
N SER A 418 -15.26 3.19 1.69
CA SER A 418 -14.23 4.15 2.10
C SER A 418 -14.73 5.57 2.36
N VAL A 419 -15.90 5.95 1.83
CA VAL A 419 -16.43 7.33 2.02
C VAL A 419 -16.77 7.55 3.50
N VAL A 420 -16.15 8.56 4.09
CA VAL A 420 -16.34 8.96 5.49
C VAL A 420 -17.27 10.17 5.55
N LEU A 421 -18.37 10.05 6.31
CA LEU A 421 -19.24 11.17 6.62
C LEU A 421 -18.69 11.92 7.83
N LEU A 422 -18.08 13.09 7.63
CA LEU A 422 -17.44 13.86 8.68
C LEU A 422 -18.43 14.78 9.43
N LYS A 423 -19.49 15.22 8.76
CA LYS A 423 -20.52 16.09 9.32
C LYS A 423 -21.82 15.95 8.56
N ASN A 424 -22.96 16.01 9.24
CA ASN A 424 -24.30 16.02 8.62
C ASN A 424 -25.33 16.76 9.49
N ASN A 425 -25.26 18.09 9.50
CA ASN A 425 -26.19 18.92 10.25
C ASN A 425 -27.57 18.95 9.59
N GLN A 426 -28.62 18.99 10.42
CA GLN A 426 -30.02 19.04 9.98
C GLN A 426 -30.44 17.91 9.04
N ASN A 427 -29.67 16.81 9.00
CA ASN A 427 -29.86 15.69 8.07
C ASN A 427 -29.94 16.16 6.60
N LEU A 428 -29.08 17.10 6.20
CA LEU A 428 -29.00 17.55 4.80
C LEU A 428 -28.74 16.37 3.84
N LEU A 429 -27.87 15.44 4.23
CA LEU A 429 -27.67 14.19 3.53
C LEU A 429 -28.53 13.06 4.14
N PRO A 430 -29.07 12.14 3.33
CA PRO A 430 -28.94 12.09 1.87
C PRO A 430 -29.82 13.13 1.14
N LEU A 431 -29.34 13.62 0.01
CA LEU A 431 -30.06 14.54 -0.88
C LEU A 431 -31.27 13.84 -1.53
N SER A 432 -32.34 14.59 -1.77
CA SER A 432 -33.48 14.09 -2.52
C SER A 432 -33.16 13.98 -4.01
N LYS A 433 -33.49 12.84 -4.63
CA LYS A 433 -33.46 12.68 -6.09
C LYS A 433 -34.53 13.52 -6.83
N SER A 434 -35.49 14.09 -6.10
CA SER A 434 -36.53 14.97 -6.65
C SER A 434 -36.09 16.44 -6.79
N LEU A 435 -34.86 16.77 -6.38
CA LEU A 435 -34.30 18.10 -6.56
C LEU A 435 -34.33 18.49 -8.05
N GLN A 436 -34.76 19.71 -8.33
CA GLN A 436 -34.92 20.23 -9.69
C GLN A 436 -33.66 20.96 -10.16
N ARG A 437 -32.89 21.55 -9.23
CA ARG A 437 -31.69 22.33 -9.56
C ARG A 437 -30.57 22.04 -8.55
N ILE A 438 -29.44 21.53 -9.06
CA ILE A 438 -28.25 21.22 -8.28
C ILE A 438 -27.07 21.98 -8.91
N ALA A 439 -26.30 22.69 -8.08
CA ALA A 439 -25.01 23.22 -8.49
C ALA A 439 -23.92 22.21 -8.09
N VAL A 440 -23.03 21.89 -9.03
CA VAL A 440 -21.85 21.06 -8.79
C VAL A 440 -20.64 21.94 -9.06
N ILE A 441 -19.82 22.18 -8.03
CA ILE A 441 -18.79 23.21 -8.05
C ILE A 441 -17.44 22.62 -7.67
N GLY A 442 -16.35 23.16 -8.21
CA GLY A 442 -15.00 22.94 -7.69
C GLY A 442 -14.06 22.21 -8.65
N PRO A 443 -12.75 22.30 -8.39
CA PRO A 443 -11.70 21.77 -9.26
C PRO A 443 -11.79 20.26 -9.47
N ASN A 444 -12.28 19.53 -8.46
CA ASN A 444 -12.28 18.06 -8.45
C ASN A 444 -13.65 17.45 -8.82
N ALA A 445 -14.64 18.26 -9.17
CA ALA A 445 -15.97 17.73 -9.47
C ALA A 445 -16.04 16.99 -10.81
N ASP A 446 -15.22 17.41 -11.79
CA ASP A 446 -15.21 16.86 -13.16
C ASP A 446 -13.79 16.74 -13.71
N ASN A 447 -12.84 16.32 -12.86
CA ASN A 447 -11.46 16.02 -13.27
C ASN A 447 -11.17 14.53 -13.04
N LEU A 448 -11.02 13.80 -14.15
CA LEU A 448 -10.91 12.34 -14.16
C LEU A 448 -9.73 11.84 -13.31
N TYR A 449 -8.53 12.36 -13.55
CA TYR A 449 -7.30 11.83 -12.95
C TYR A 449 -7.11 12.26 -11.49
N ASN A 450 -7.71 13.37 -11.06
CA ASN A 450 -7.63 13.81 -9.66
C ASN A 450 -8.31 12.82 -8.69
N GLN A 451 -9.10 11.85 -9.18
CA GLN A 451 -9.76 10.84 -8.37
C GLN A 451 -8.92 9.58 -8.11
N LEU A 452 -7.80 9.39 -8.83
CA LEU A 452 -7.14 8.09 -8.92
C LEU A 452 -5.95 7.94 -7.97
N GLY A 453 -5.37 9.05 -7.52
CA GLY A 453 -4.15 9.06 -6.72
C GLY A 453 -2.88 8.79 -7.55
N ASP A 454 -1.74 8.73 -6.86
CA ASP A 454 -0.48 8.37 -7.50
C ASP A 454 -0.44 6.88 -7.90
N TYR A 455 0.69 6.42 -8.44
CA TYR A 455 0.86 5.04 -8.92
C TYR A 455 -0.29 4.53 -9.83
N THR A 456 -0.86 5.44 -10.62
CA THR A 456 -1.93 5.14 -11.58
C THR A 456 -1.43 5.25 -13.01
N ALA A 457 -1.71 4.23 -13.82
CA ALA A 457 -1.44 4.30 -15.25
C ALA A 457 -2.52 5.08 -16.02
N PRO A 458 -2.19 5.73 -17.15
CA PRO A 458 -3.18 6.34 -18.02
C PRO A 458 -4.34 5.39 -18.33
N GLN A 459 -5.57 5.89 -18.17
CA GLN A 459 -6.79 5.16 -18.45
C GLN A 459 -7.58 5.83 -19.58
N PRO A 460 -8.27 5.04 -20.43
CA PRO A 460 -9.34 5.56 -21.28
C PRO A 460 -10.38 6.31 -20.45
N GLU A 461 -10.83 7.47 -20.92
CA GLU A 461 -11.80 8.32 -20.19
C GLU A 461 -13.07 7.56 -19.81
N SER A 462 -13.56 6.69 -20.70
CA SER A 462 -14.73 5.85 -20.47
C SER A 462 -14.63 4.88 -19.28
N ASN A 463 -13.44 4.74 -18.68
CA ASN A 463 -13.24 3.86 -17.53
C ASN A 463 -13.39 4.58 -16.19
N ILE A 464 -13.43 5.92 -16.19
CA ILE A 464 -13.44 6.73 -14.98
C ILE A 464 -14.75 7.48 -14.93
N VAL A 465 -15.39 7.50 -13.76
CA VAL A 465 -16.61 8.27 -13.53
C VAL A 465 -16.31 9.42 -12.57
N THR A 466 -16.55 10.65 -12.99
CA THR A 466 -16.40 11.84 -12.13
C THR A 466 -17.56 12.00 -11.16
N VAL A 467 -17.37 12.80 -10.10
CA VAL A 467 -18.46 13.14 -9.17
C VAL A 467 -19.62 13.80 -9.91
N LEU A 468 -19.34 14.68 -10.89
CA LEU A 468 -20.36 15.29 -11.74
C LEU A 468 -21.15 14.24 -12.54
N GLU A 469 -20.46 13.31 -13.19
CA GLU A 469 -21.09 12.24 -13.96
C GLU A 469 -21.92 11.32 -13.06
N GLY A 470 -21.39 10.94 -11.90
CA GLY A 470 -22.12 10.15 -10.90
C GLY A 470 -23.39 10.84 -10.42
N ILE A 471 -23.33 12.16 -10.13
CA ILE A 471 -24.52 12.94 -9.74
C ILE A 471 -25.54 12.98 -10.87
N ARG A 472 -25.11 13.27 -12.11
CA ARG A 472 -26.00 13.28 -13.30
C ARG A 472 -26.68 11.94 -13.51
N ALA A 473 -25.98 10.83 -13.28
CA ALA A 473 -26.52 9.48 -13.39
C ALA A 473 -27.55 9.12 -12.29
N LYS A 474 -27.57 9.85 -11.16
CA LYS A 474 -28.47 9.57 -10.03
C LYS A 474 -29.78 10.36 -10.03
N VAL A 475 -29.82 11.47 -10.76
CA VAL A 475 -30.99 12.35 -10.81
C VAL A 475 -31.79 12.16 -12.10
N SER A 476 -33.01 12.69 -12.12
CA SER A 476 -33.82 12.70 -13.34
C SER A 476 -33.11 13.47 -14.46
N ALA A 477 -33.30 13.05 -15.71
CA ALA A 477 -32.85 13.81 -16.89
C ALA A 477 -33.44 15.23 -16.95
N THR A 478 -34.53 15.50 -16.23
CA THR A 478 -35.14 16.84 -16.10
C THR A 478 -34.51 17.70 -15.01
N THR A 479 -33.71 17.12 -14.11
CA THR A 479 -32.99 17.88 -13.07
C THR A 479 -31.88 18.69 -13.72
N LYS A 480 -31.89 20.01 -13.54
CA LYS A 480 -30.84 20.90 -14.03
C LYS A 480 -29.61 20.80 -13.12
N VAL A 481 -28.56 20.13 -13.60
CA VAL A 481 -27.25 20.07 -12.95
C VAL A 481 -26.31 21.09 -13.60
N THR A 482 -26.02 22.17 -12.88
CA THR A 482 -25.11 23.24 -13.35
C THR A 482 -23.72 22.99 -12.79
N TYR A 483 -22.74 22.77 -13.66
CA TYR A 483 -21.33 22.60 -13.28
C TYR A 483 -20.53 23.90 -13.46
N VAL A 484 -19.71 24.27 -12.48
CA VAL A 484 -18.69 25.31 -12.61
C VAL A 484 -17.41 24.88 -11.90
N LYS A 485 -16.27 24.85 -12.60
CA LYS A 485 -14.97 24.48 -12.01
C LYS A 485 -14.57 25.42 -10.86
N GLY A 486 -14.78 26.73 -11.02
CA GLY A 486 -14.53 27.74 -9.99
C GLY A 486 -13.06 28.14 -9.85
N CYS A 487 -12.15 27.19 -9.60
CA CYS A 487 -10.70 27.45 -9.53
C CYS A 487 -9.89 26.20 -9.91
N ALA A 488 -8.56 26.32 -10.01
CA ALA A 488 -7.63 25.19 -10.01
C ALA A 488 -7.28 24.75 -8.57
N ILE A 489 -6.56 23.63 -8.41
CA ILE A 489 -6.10 23.17 -7.09
C ILE A 489 -4.97 24.06 -6.59
N ARG A 490 -3.97 24.33 -7.44
CA ARG A 490 -2.77 25.10 -7.06
C ARG A 490 -2.70 26.46 -7.73
N ASP A 491 -3.02 26.52 -9.02
CA ASP A 491 -2.94 27.75 -9.79
C ASP A 491 -3.94 28.80 -9.30
N THR A 492 -3.46 30.02 -9.07
CA THR A 492 -4.26 31.16 -8.57
C THR A 492 -4.68 32.15 -9.67
N THR A 493 -4.14 31.99 -10.88
CA THR A 493 -4.39 32.87 -12.03
C THR A 493 -5.66 32.48 -12.79
N SER A 494 -6.04 31.21 -12.74
CA SER A 494 -7.24 30.66 -13.39
C SER A 494 -8.36 30.40 -12.37
N ALA A 495 -9.28 31.35 -12.22
CA ALA A 495 -10.46 31.19 -11.38
C ALA A 495 -11.66 32.00 -11.90
N ASP A 496 -12.86 31.42 -11.76
CA ASP A 496 -14.15 32.07 -12.03
C ASP A 496 -15.12 31.78 -10.86
N ILE A 497 -14.81 32.40 -9.72
CA ILE A 497 -15.62 32.29 -8.50
C ILE A 497 -16.99 32.97 -8.70
N ALA A 498 -17.07 34.01 -9.52
CA ALA A 498 -18.32 34.72 -9.79
C ALA A 498 -19.34 33.83 -10.51
N ALA A 499 -18.92 33.05 -11.51
CA ALA A 499 -19.79 32.07 -12.16
C ALA A 499 -20.24 30.97 -11.19
N ALA A 500 -19.36 30.51 -10.29
CA ALA A 500 -19.73 29.52 -9.27
C ALA A 500 -20.82 30.06 -8.33
N VAL A 501 -20.67 31.29 -7.85
CA VAL A 501 -21.68 31.98 -7.03
C VAL A 501 -23.01 32.14 -7.79
N ALA A 502 -22.96 32.52 -9.07
CA ALA A 502 -24.16 32.67 -9.90
C ALA A 502 -24.89 31.33 -10.09
N ALA A 503 -24.16 30.24 -10.34
CA ALA A 503 -24.72 28.90 -10.45
C ALA A 503 -25.38 28.45 -9.15
N VAL A 504 -24.73 28.68 -8.01
CA VAL A 504 -25.23 28.30 -6.68
C VAL A 504 -26.51 29.06 -6.32
N ARG A 505 -26.59 30.37 -6.58
CA ARG A 505 -27.81 31.17 -6.33
C ARG A 505 -29.05 30.67 -7.08
N GLN A 506 -28.88 29.91 -8.16
CA GLN A 506 -29.98 29.31 -8.91
C GLN A 506 -30.32 27.88 -8.46
N ALA A 507 -29.50 27.27 -7.61
CA ALA A 507 -29.66 25.89 -7.17
C ALA A 507 -30.45 25.77 -5.86
N GLN A 508 -30.93 24.57 -5.58
CA GLN A 508 -31.54 24.23 -4.27
C GLN A 508 -30.49 23.70 -3.29
N VAL A 509 -29.41 23.15 -3.82
CA VAL A 509 -28.25 22.66 -3.07
C VAL A 509 -27.00 22.80 -3.95
N ALA A 510 -25.87 23.06 -3.32
CA ALA A 510 -24.56 23.01 -3.95
C ALA A 510 -23.75 21.81 -3.43
N VAL A 511 -23.20 21.02 -4.35
CA VAL A 511 -22.17 20.02 -4.05
C VAL A 511 -20.83 20.60 -4.49
N VAL A 512 -19.96 20.92 -3.53
CA VAL A 512 -18.65 21.57 -3.75
C VAL A 512 -17.55 20.54 -3.55
N VAL A 513 -16.79 20.23 -4.59
CA VAL A 513 -15.78 19.17 -4.62
C VAL A 513 -14.39 19.78 -4.62
N LEU A 514 -13.69 19.66 -3.49
CA LEU A 514 -12.40 20.32 -3.19
C LEU A 514 -11.33 19.27 -2.82
N GLY A 515 -10.10 19.73 -2.63
CA GLY A 515 -9.03 18.95 -2.01
C GLY A 515 -7.70 19.12 -2.75
N GLY A 516 -7.16 18.00 -3.24
CA GLY A 516 -5.84 17.90 -3.84
C GLY A 516 -5.82 17.04 -5.10
N SER A 517 -4.62 16.78 -5.60
CA SER A 517 -4.36 15.86 -6.70
C SER A 517 -2.97 15.24 -6.57
N SER A 518 -2.87 13.97 -6.93
CA SER A 518 -1.60 13.25 -7.13
C SER A 518 -1.45 12.80 -8.57
N ALA A 519 -2.31 13.32 -9.46
CA ALA A 519 -2.30 13.02 -10.86
C ALA A 519 -0.97 13.52 -11.47
N ARG A 520 -0.18 12.56 -11.95
CA ARG A 520 1.02 12.85 -12.72
C ARG A 520 0.63 13.44 -14.07
N ASP A 521 1.25 14.56 -14.43
CA ASP A 521 1.08 15.18 -15.75
C ASP A 521 2.41 15.16 -16.53
N PHE A 522 2.32 15.38 -17.84
CA PHE A 522 3.50 15.45 -18.71
C PHE A 522 4.27 16.78 -18.60
N LYS A 523 3.85 17.68 -17.72
CA LYS A 523 4.51 18.99 -17.49
C LYS A 523 5.41 18.95 -16.26
N THR A 524 5.17 18.00 -15.36
CA THR A 524 5.95 17.74 -14.15
C THR A 524 7.28 17.09 -14.51
N GLU A 525 8.36 17.57 -13.87
CA GLU A 525 9.68 16.95 -13.94
C GLU A 525 9.77 15.80 -12.93
N TYR A 526 10.51 14.74 -13.27
CA TYR A 526 10.66 13.55 -12.43
C TYR A 526 12.15 13.22 -12.23
N GLN A 527 12.49 12.78 -11.03
CA GLN A 527 13.81 12.24 -10.69
C GLN A 527 14.04 10.88 -11.37
N SER A 528 15.29 10.39 -11.32
CA SER A 528 15.63 9.04 -11.78
C SER A 528 14.94 7.92 -10.98
N THR A 529 14.42 8.22 -9.79
CA THR A 529 13.60 7.33 -8.96
C THR A 529 12.13 7.32 -9.38
N GLY A 530 11.73 8.20 -10.31
CA GLY A 530 10.34 8.42 -10.65
C GLY A 530 9.58 9.27 -9.64
N ALA A 531 10.20 9.72 -8.54
CA ALA A 531 9.64 10.75 -7.67
C ALA A 531 9.48 12.07 -8.44
N ALA A 532 8.40 12.80 -8.20
CA ALA A 532 8.17 14.06 -8.88
C ALA A 532 9.02 15.19 -8.25
N THR A 533 9.47 16.16 -9.04
CA THR A 533 10.31 17.28 -8.60
C THR A 533 9.51 18.59 -8.54
N VAL A 534 9.62 19.31 -7.42
CA VAL A 534 9.03 20.65 -7.27
C VAL A 534 10.04 21.72 -7.73
N THR A 535 9.73 22.47 -8.79
CA THR A 535 10.57 23.59 -9.27
C THR A 535 10.06 24.94 -8.78
N SER A 536 10.98 25.83 -8.38
CA SER A 536 10.69 27.20 -7.92
C SER A 536 10.47 28.20 -9.08
N ALA A 537 10.99 27.87 -10.27
CA ALA A 537 10.76 28.60 -11.50
C ALA A 537 9.59 27.94 -12.24
N GLY A 538 8.37 28.40 -11.97
CA GLY A 538 7.16 27.73 -12.42
C GLY A 538 6.82 27.96 -13.91
N PRO A 539 6.12 27.01 -14.56
CA PRO A 539 5.46 27.22 -15.86
C PRO A 539 4.39 28.33 -15.80
N GLU A 540 3.98 28.88 -16.96
CA GLU A 540 2.89 29.89 -17.05
C GLU A 540 1.55 29.43 -16.43
N VAL A 541 1.32 28.12 -16.34
CA VAL A 541 0.18 27.49 -15.65
C VAL A 541 0.70 26.36 -14.76
N LEU A 542 0.40 26.44 -13.45
CA LEU A 542 0.88 25.45 -12.47
C LEU A 542 0.09 24.14 -12.56
N SER A 543 0.79 23.01 -12.38
CA SER A 543 0.17 21.69 -12.24
C SER A 543 -0.77 21.65 -11.03
N ASP A 544 -1.85 20.87 -11.12
CA ASP A 544 -2.74 20.58 -10.00
C ASP A 544 -2.10 19.64 -8.95
N MET A 545 -1.04 18.90 -9.31
CA MET A 545 -0.40 17.91 -8.44
C MET A 545 0.15 18.57 -7.16
N GLU A 546 -0.33 18.13 -6.00
CA GLU A 546 0.11 18.57 -4.67
C GLU A 546 0.46 17.42 -3.73
N SER A 547 0.11 16.18 -4.09
CA SER A 547 0.39 14.95 -3.34
C SER A 547 1.00 13.88 -4.23
N GLY A 548 1.37 12.74 -3.65
CA GLY A 548 2.08 11.65 -4.31
C GLY A 548 3.60 11.79 -4.23
N GLU A 549 4.30 10.65 -4.34
CA GLU A 549 5.74 10.53 -4.12
C GLU A 549 6.61 11.71 -4.63
N GLY A 550 7.24 12.41 -3.67
CA GLY A 550 8.13 13.54 -3.89
C GLY A 550 7.50 14.93 -3.73
N TYR A 551 6.18 15.02 -3.55
CA TYR A 551 5.44 16.29 -3.40
C TYR A 551 5.01 16.53 -1.95
N ASP A 552 5.99 16.69 -1.06
CA ASP A 552 5.76 16.95 0.37
C ASP A 552 5.28 18.38 0.60
N ARG A 553 4.62 18.64 1.73
CA ARG A 553 4.03 19.96 2.02
C ARG A 553 4.48 20.56 3.34
N ALA A 554 4.74 21.87 3.33
CA ALA A 554 4.97 22.64 4.56
C ALA A 554 3.68 23.11 5.27
N THR A 555 2.52 22.97 4.63
CA THR A 555 1.20 23.35 5.15
C THR A 555 0.16 22.29 4.82
N LEU A 556 -0.89 22.20 5.62
CA LEU A 556 -2.05 21.31 5.39
C LEU A 556 -3.28 22.07 4.87
N GLU A 557 -3.18 23.36 4.57
CA GLU A 557 -4.30 24.15 4.04
C GLU A 557 -4.78 23.67 2.66
N LEU A 558 -5.98 24.08 2.24
CA LEU A 558 -6.32 23.98 0.82
C LEU A 558 -5.43 24.92 0.02
N LEU A 559 -4.80 24.42 -1.05
CA LEU A 559 -4.01 25.25 -1.95
C LEU A 559 -4.90 26.02 -2.93
N GLY A 560 -4.29 26.98 -3.64
CA GLY A 560 -4.95 27.78 -4.66
C GLY A 560 -6.06 28.65 -4.07
N LYS A 561 -7.14 28.85 -4.83
CA LYS A 561 -8.30 29.67 -4.42
C LYS A 561 -9.48 28.85 -3.91
N GLN A 562 -9.26 27.59 -3.54
CA GLN A 562 -10.32 26.67 -3.12
C GLN A 562 -11.06 27.16 -1.86
N GLN A 563 -10.31 27.71 -0.89
CA GLN A 563 -10.89 28.27 0.34
C GLN A 563 -11.76 29.51 0.04
N GLU A 564 -11.29 30.42 -0.82
CA GLU A 564 -12.05 31.60 -1.28
C GLU A 564 -13.33 31.20 -2.02
N LEU A 565 -13.23 30.21 -2.92
CA LEU A 565 -14.38 29.64 -3.64
C LEU A 565 -15.43 29.12 -2.68
N LEU A 566 -15.02 28.32 -1.68
CA LEU A 566 -15.94 27.76 -0.70
C LEU A 566 -16.62 28.86 0.13
N GLN A 567 -15.85 29.85 0.60
CA GLN A 567 -16.38 30.99 1.34
C GLN A 567 -17.43 31.76 0.54
N ALA A 568 -17.15 32.07 -0.73
CA ALA A 568 -18.07 32.78 -1.61
C ALA A 568 -19.35 31.98 -1.88
N VAL A 569 -19.24 30.67 -2.07
CA VAL A 569 -20.39 29.77 -2.27
C VAL A 569 -21.26 29.68 -1.02
N VAL A 570 -20.67 29.54 0.16
CA VAL A 570 -21.41 29.48 1.44
C VAL A 570 -22.14 30.81 1.72
N GLN A 571 -21.54 31.95 1.38
CA GLN A 571 -22.16 33.28 1.54
C GLN A 571 -23.45 33.47 0.73
N THR A 572 -23.75 32.61 -0.24
CA THR A 572 -25.03 32.66 -0.97
C THR A 572 -26.24 32.28 -0.13
N GLY A 573 -26.04 31.60 1.00
CA GLY A 573 -27.12 31.05 1.84
C GLY A 573 -27.75 29.76 1.29
N THR A 574 -27.31 29.27 0.12
CA THR A 574 -27.75 27.97 -0.42
C THR A 574 -27.12 26.84 0.41
N PRO A 575 -27.85 25.76 0.76
CA PRO A 575 -27.26 24.61 1.44
C PRO A 575 -26.08 24.02 0.67
N VAL A 576 -24.95 23.81 1.36
CA VAL A 576 -23.70 23.31 0.77
C VAL A 576 -23.35 21.95 1.34
N VAL A 577 -23.05 20.99 0.47
CA VAL A 577 -22.34 19.75 0.80
C VAL A 577 -20.92 19.87 0.25
N VAL A 578 -19.89 19.64 1.06
CA VAL A 578 -18.51 19.52 0.55
C VAL A 578 -18.14 18.05 0.43
N VAL A 579 -17.52 17.70 -0.70
CA VAL A 579 -16.86 16.40 -0.93
C VAL A 579 -15.36 16.65 -1.08
N LEU A 580 -14.55 15.99 -0.27
CA LEU A 580 -13.08 16.08 -0.35
C LEU A 580 -12.52 14.93 -1.18
N ILE A 581 -11.75 15.27 -2.21
CA ILE A 581 -10.91 14.35 -2.98
C ILE A 581 -9.46 14.75 -2.75
N LYS A 582 -8.69 13.91 -2.05
CA LYS A 582 -7.36 14.26 -1.51
C LYS A 582 -6.53 13.04 -1.08
N GLY A 583 -5.20 13.17 -1.05
CA GLY A 583 -4.28 12.10 -0.64
C GLY A 583 -3.88 12.11 0.84
N ARG A 584 -4.05 13.22 1.55
CA ARG A 584 -3.60 13.41 2.94
C ARG A 584 -4.64 14.14 3.79
N PRO A 585 -4.53 14.15 5.13
CA PRO A 585 -5.29 15.08 5.96
C PRO A 585 -5.03 16.53 5.55
N LEU A 586 -6.10 17.34 5.50
CA LEU A 586 -6.02 18.78 5.25
C LEU A 586 -6.59 19.53 6.46
N ASN A 587 -6.30 20.83 6.56
CA ASN A 587 -6.90 21.72 7.54
C ASN A 587 -8.37 21.97 7.15
N LEU A 588 -9.29 21.45 7.97
CA LEU A 588 -10.74 21.53 7.68
C LEU A 588 -11.48 22.50 8.63
N ASN A 589 -10.79 23.31 9.45
CA ASN A 589 -11.44 24.07 10.53
C ASN A 589 -12.58 24.97 10.02
N TRP A 590 -12.29 25.75 8.98
CA TRP A 590 -13.27 26.70 8.47
C TRP A 590 -14.51 25.98 7.92
N MET A 591 -14.32 24.92 7.12
CA MET A 591 -15.45 24.16 6.57
C MET A 591 -16.21 23.37 7.66
N ALA A 592 -15.51 22.82 8.64
CA ALA A 592 -16.13 22.15 9.78
C ALA A 592 -17.01 23.10 10.60
N ALA A 593 -16.65 24.39 10.69
CA ALA A 593 -17.47 25.40 11.34
C ALA A 593 -18.67 25.85 10.47
N HIS A 594 -18.48 26.06 9.16
CA HIS A 594 -19.45 26.79 8.33
C HIS A 594 -20.29 25.95 7.36
N VAL A 595 -19.90 24.71 7.06
CA VAL A 595 -20.60 23.85 6.08
C VAL A 595 -21.48 22.83 6.81
N PRO A 596 -22.74 22.60 6.39
CA PRO A 596 -23.65 21.68 7.07
C PRO A 596 -23.31 20.19 6.86
N ALA A 597 -22.79 19.79 5.69
CA ALA A 597 -22.43 18.40 5.43
C ALA A 597 -21.05 18.27 4.76
N LEU A 598 -20.24 17.33 5.26
CA LEU A 598 -18.86 17.07 4.82
C LEU A 598 -18.64 15.58 4.56
N LEU A 599 -18.18 15.24 3.36
CA LEU A 599 -17.73 13.90 2.98
C LEU A 599 -16.23 13.92 2.68
N ASP A 600 -15.52 12.89 3.13
CA ASP A 600 -14.15 12.58 2.73
C ASP A 600 -14.15 11.32 1.86
N ALA A 601 -13.71 11.45 0.62
CA ALA A 601 -13.66 10.35 -0.35
C ALA A 601 -12.23 9.91 -0.67
N TRP A 602 -11.21 10.56 -0.09
CA TRP A 602 -9.80 10.33 -0.44
C TRP A 602 -9.56 10.43 -1.95
N TYR A 603 -8.73 9.57 -2.53
CA TYR A 603 -8.77 9.29 -3.96
C TYR A 603 -9.60 8.03 -4.19
N PRO A 604 -10.85 8.15 -4.67
CA PRO A 604 -11.82 7.06 -4.66
C PRO A 604 -11.70 6.09 -5.85
N GLY A 605 -10.69 6.22 -6.70
CA GLY A 605 -10.47 5.33 -7.85
C GLY A 605 -11.47 5.53 -8.98
N GLN A 606 -11.49 4.60 -9.93
CA GLN A 606 -12.19 4.79 -11.21
C GLN A 606 -13.72 4.89 -11.09
N GLU A 607 -14.30 4.21 -10.09
CA GLU A 607 -15.74 4.22 -9.81
C GLU A 607 -16.10 5.24 -8.70
N GLY A 608 -15.17 6.13 -8.37
CA GLY A 608 -15.31 7.04 -7.24
C GLY A 608 -16.49 7.99 -7.35
N GLY A 609 -16.73 8.57 -8.53
CA GLY A 609 -17.88 9.43 -8.77
C GLY A 609 -19.22 8.72 -8.54
N ASN A 610 -19.32 7.47 -8.98
CA ASN A 610 -20.49 6.62 -8.73
C ASN A 610 -20.70 6.34 -7.23
N ALA A 611 -19.63 6.00 -6.51
CA ALA A 611 -19.68 5.71 -5.08
C ALA A 611 -20.05 6.95 -4.24
N VAL A 612 -19.44 8.11 -4.54
CA VAL A 612 -19.79 9.39 -3.92
C VAL A 612 -21.25 9.73 -4.17
N ALA A 613 -21.74 9.56 -5.41
CA ALA A 613 -23.14 9.80 -5.74
C ALA A 613 -24.09 8.82 -5.02
N ASP A 614 -23.71 7.55 -4.85
CA ASP A 614 -24.49 6.59 -4.06
C ASP A 614 -24.69 7.08 -2.62
N VAL A 615 -23.64 7.63 -2.01
CA VAL A 615 -23.70 8.22 -0.66
C VAL A 615 -24.56 9.48 -0.67
N LEU A 616 -24.25 10.45 -1.55
CA LEU A 616 -24.95 11.73 -1.62
C LEU A 616 -26.47 11.58 -1.70
N PHE A 617 -26.96 10.59 -2.46
CA PHE A 617 -28.40 10.35 -2.65
C PHE A 617 -28.97 9.19 -1.79
N GLY A 618 -28.16 8.60 -0.91
CA GLY A 618 -28.62 7.59 0.05
C GLY A 618 -28.91 6.22 -0.53
N ASP A 619 -28.42 5.91 -1.73
CA ASP A 619 -28.40 4.55 -2.28
C ASP A 619 -27.39 3.66 -1.54
N TYR A 620 -26.40 4.30 -0.91
CA TYR A 620 -25.46 3.69 0.02
C TYR A 620 -25.42 4.50 1.32
N ASN A 621 -25.46 3.81 2.46
CA ASN A 621 -25.31 4.43 3.77
C ASN A 621 -23.82 4.45 4.16
N PRO A 622 -23.18 5.64 4.27
CA PRO A 622 -21.75 5.72 4.55
C PRO A 622 -21.41 5.11 5.91
N ALA A 623 -20.29 4.40 5.94
CA ALA A 623 -19.75 3.77 7.13
C ALA A 623 -18.21 3.73 7.12
N GLY A 624 -17.57 4.52 6.26
CA GLY A 624 -16.14 4.73 6.34
C GLY A 624 -15.77 5.32 7.71
N ARG A 625 -14.58 5.01 8.20
CA ARG A 625 -14.00 5.54 9.44
C ARG A 625 -12.60 6.05 9.15
N LEU A 626 -12.24 7.22 9.65
CA LEU A 626 -10.92 7.81 9.43
C LEU A 626 -9.81 6.86 9.93
N PRO A 627 -8.86 6.46 9.09
CA PRO A 627 -7.71 5.64 9.51
C PRO A 627 -6.57 6.50 10.06
N ILE A 628 -6.73 7.82 10.07
CA ILE A 628 -5.73 8.82 10.49
C ILE A 628 -6.44 10.00 11.16
N SER A 629 -5.85 10.56 12.20
CA SER A 629 -6.37 11.75 12.90
C SER A 629 -6.15 13.01 12.06
N VAL A 630 -7.14 13.90 12.02
CA VAL A 630 -7.10 15.15 11.24
C VAL A 630 -6.69 16.32 12.16
N PRO A 631 -5.54 16.97 11.94
CA PRO A 631 -5.08 18.07 12.79
C PRO A 631 -5.88 19.36 12.56
N LYS A 632 -5.92 20.22 13.57
CA LYS A 632 -6.41 21.60 13.47
C LYS A 632 -5.37 22.54 12.87
N HIS A 633 -4.08 22.26 13.05
CA HIS A 633 -3.01 23.11 12.54
C HIS A 633 -1.77 22.27 12.25
N VAL A 634 -0.93 22.68 11.29
CA VAL A 634 0.31 21.95 10.97
C VAL A 634 1.30 21.95 12.15
N GLY A 635 1.31 23.01 12.97
CA GLY A 635 2.08 23.09 14.21
C GLY A 635 1.57 22.19 15.35
N GLN A 636 0.42 21.53 15.19
CA GLN A 636 -0.08 20.52 16.13
C GLN A 636 0.59 19.15 15.92
N LEU A 637 1.29 18.96 14.79
CA LEU A 637 1.87 17.68 14.45
C LEU A 637 3.01 17.30 15.41
N PRO A 638 3.14 16.01 15.77
CA PRO A 638 2.26 14.90 15.38
C PRO A 638 0.95 14.86 16.19
N VAL A 639 -0.15 14.38 15.57
CA VAL A 639 -1.51 14.37 16.18
C VAL A 639 -2.15 12.99 16.33
N TYR A 640 -1.42 11.90 16.06
CA TYR A 640 -1.97 10.54 16.13
C TYR A 640 -2.59 10.19 17.50
N TYR A 641 -3.63 9.35 17.50
CA TYR A 641 -4.52 9.14 18.65
C TYR A 641 -3.87 8.40 19.83
N ASN A 642 -2.99 7.44 19.54
CA ASN A 642 -2.33 6.57 20.53
C ASN A 642 -1.03 7.19 21.08
N ALA A 643 -1.06 8.50 21.36
CA ALA A 643 0.06 9.21 21.95
C ALA A 643 0.45 8.60 23.33
N PRO A 644 1.76 8.44 23.61
CA PRO A 644 2.24 7.98 24.91
C PRO A 644 1.93 9.00 26.01
N ARG A 645 1.92 8.55 27.26
CA ARG A 645 1.78 9.41 28.45
C ARG A 645 3.07 10.23 28.71
N PRO A 646 2.99 11.40 29.35
CA PRO A 646 1.78 12.11 29.81
C PRO A 646 0.93 12.63 28.65
N ALA A 647 -0.35 12.90 28.91
CA ALA A 647 -1.25 13.44 27.89
C ALA A 647 -0.73 14.79 27.36
N ARG A 648 -0.91 15.01 26.05
CA ARG A 648 -0.56 16.28 25.40
C ARG A 648 -1.32 17.44 26.07
N GLN A 649 -0.60 18.50 26.38
CA GLN A 649 -1.17 19.73 26.93
C GLN A 649 -1.67 20.63 25.79
N SER A 650 -2.67 21.45 26.08
CA SER A 650 -3.12 22.47 25.13
C SER A 650 -2.01 23.49 24.83
N TYR A 651 -2.01 24.00 23.62
CA TYR A 651 -1.22 25.16 23.20
C TYR A 651 -1.88 26.45 23.75
N VAL A 652 -1.18 27.59 23.65
CA VAL A 652 -1.73 28.89 24.08
C VAL A 652 -2.98 29.25 23.24
N GLU A 653 -2.98 28.91 21.97
CA GLU A 653 -4.00 29.31 20.99
C GLU A 653 -5.02 28.20 20.68
N LEU A 654 -4.72 26.93 20.98
CA LEU A 654 -5.60 25.80 20.67
C LEU A 654 -5.46 24.61 21.61
N ASP A 655 -6.53 23.82 21.76
CA ASP A 655 -6.46 22.54 22.47
C ASP A 655 -5.65 21.48 21.69
N ALA A 656 -5.14 20.47 22.39
CA ALA A 656 -4.32 19.42 21.81
C ALA A 656 -5.09 18.35 21.01
N ARG A 657 -6.43 18.37 21.01
CA ARG A 657 -7.25 17.34 20.35
C ARG A 657 -7.27 17.55 18.84
N PRO A 658 -7.32 16.48 18.04
CA PRO A 658 -7.53 16.61 16.61
C PRO A 658 -8.89 17.26 16.30
N LEU A 659 -9.08 17.72 15.07
CA LEU A 659 -10.38 18.17 14.58
C LEU A 659 -11.34 16.99 14.39
N TYR A 660 -10.83 15.89 13.84
CA TYR A 660 -11.50 14.59 13.76
C TYR A 660 -10.52 13.50 14.17
N SER A 661 -10.95 12.62 15.07
CA SER A 661 -10.09 11.58 15.64
C SER A 661 -9.95 10.36 14.71
N PHE A 662 -8.92 9.55 14.96
CA PHE A 662 -8.84 8.20 14.43
C PHE A 662 -10.12 7.40 14.72
N GLY A 663 -10.59 6.64 13.74
CA GLY A 663 -11.80 5.84 13.80
C GLY A 663 -13.08 6.67 13.66
N PHE A 664 -13.04 7.99 13.45
CA PHE A 664 -14.25 8.81 13.33
C PHE A 664 -14.95 8.63 11.98
N GLY A 665 -16.27 8.54 12.00
CA GLY A 665 -17.11 8.60 10.81
C GLY A 665 -18.57 8.42 11.16
N LEU A 666 -19.44 9.25 10.60
CA LEU A 666 -20.88 9.18 10.84
C LEU A 666 -21.56 8.18 9.89
N SER A 667 -22.83 7.92 10.15
CA SER A 667 -23.72 7.11 9.31
C SER A 667 -25.09 7.80 9.21
N TYR A 668 -25.88 7.45 8.20
CA TYR A 668 -27.32 7.76 8.19
C TYR A 668 -28.11 6.88 9.17
N ALA A 669 -27.53 5.75 9.59
CA ALA A 669 -28.05 4.92 10.66
C ALA A 669 -27.51 5.37 12.02
N LYS A 670 -28.15 4.91 13.10
CA LYS A 670 -27.75 5.18 14.48
C LYS A 670 -27.57 3.87 15.23
N PHE A 671 -26.51 3.79 16.01
CA PHE A 671 -26.13 2.56 16.71
C PHE A 671 -25.99 2.81 18.22
N GLU A 672 -26.65 1.97 18.99
CA GLU A 672 -26.57 1.92 20.44
C GLU A 672 -25.77 0.69 20.88
N TYR A 673 -24.91 0.89 21.88
CA TYR A 673 -24.03 -0.14 22.43
C TYR A 673 -24.48 -0.43 23.85
N SER A 674 -24.61 -1.71 24.23
CA SER A 674 -25.09 -2.10 25.56
C SER A 674 -24.52 -3.44 26.01
N ASP A 675 -24.84 -3.82 27.25
CA ASP A 675 -24.57 -5.14 27.84
C ASP A 675 -23.09 -5.59 27.77
N LEU A 676 -22.15 -4.69 28.08
CA LEU A 676 -20.72 -5.03 28.14
C LEU A 676 -20.46 -6.07 29.24
N GLN A 677 -19.85 -7.18 28.86
CA GLN A 677 -19.37 -8.24 29.74
C GLN A 677 -17.91 -8.55 29.40
N VAL A 678 -17.07 -8.65 30.42
CA VAL A 678 -15.66 -8.98 30.29
C VAL A 678 -15.34 -10.13 31.21
N SER A 679 -14.73 -11.18 30.67
CA SER A 679 -14.22 -12.31 31.45
C SER A 679 -12.77 -12.56 31.08
N ALA A 680 -11.89 -12.50 32.08
CA ALA A 680 -10.48 -12.85 31.93
C ALA A 680 -10.22 -14.21 32.58
N THR A 681 -9.50 -15.08 31.87
CA THR A 681 -9.03 -16.36 32.38
C THR A 681 -7.52 -16.43 32.24
N GLU A 682 -6.84 -16.81 33.32
CA GLU A 682 -5.40 -17.02 33.36
C GLU A 682 -5.10 -18.52 33.49
N GLY A 683 -4.14 -18.98 32.71
CA GLY A 683 -3.56 -20.33 32.79
C GLY A 683 -2.04 -20.25 32.87
N SER A 684 -1.36 -21.40 32.87
CA SER A 684 0.11 -21.48 32.94
C SER A 684 0.79 -20.75 31.77
N GLY A 685 1.09 -19.46 31.95
CA GLY A 685 1.73 -18.60 30.95
C GLY A 685 0.81 -18.07 29.84
N ALA A 686 -0.51 -18.13 30.03
CA ALA A 686 -1.48 -17.64 29.06
C ALA A 686 -2.58 -16.80 29.72
N VAL A 687 -3.04 -15.77 29.02
CA VAL A 687 -4.19 -14.96 29.40
C VAL A 687 -5.11 -14.85 28.20
N ASN A 688 -6.39 -15.13 28.42
CA ASN A 688 -7.45 -14.94 27.44
C ASN A 688 -8.51 -14.04 28.06
N VAL A 689 -8.90 -12.99 27.35
CA VAL A 689 -9.94 -12.05 27.76
C VAL A 689 -11.03 -12.05 26.71
N THR A 690 -12.20 -12.55 27.07
CA THR A 690 -13.40 -12.53 26.24
C THR A 690 -14.22 -11.30 26.58
N VAL A 691 -14.60 -10.55 25.54
CA VAL A 691 -15.31 -9.27 25.65
C VAL A 691 -16.57 -9.37 24.80
N ARG A 692 -17.74 -9.30 25.44
CA ARG A 692 -19.06 -9.41 24.79
C ARG A 692 -19.84 -8.13 25.00
N PHE A 693 -20.51 -7.66 23.97
CA PHE A 693 -21.43 -6.53 24.04
C PHE A 693 -22.43 -6.62 22.90
N LYS A 694 -23.50 -5.82 22.98
CA LYS A 694 -24.52 -5.75 21.94
C LYS A 694 -24.44 -4.42 21.21
N VAL A 695 -24.70 -4.47 19.90
CA VAL A 695 -24.87 -3.29 19.06
C VAL A 695 -26.22 -3.38 18.37
N LYS A 696 -27.06 -2.35 18.54
CA LYS A 696 -28.39 -2.27 17.95
C LYS A 696 -28.50 -1.08 17.01
N ASN A 697 -29.05 -1.30 15.82
CA ASN A 697 -29.44 -0.22 14.93
C ASN A 697 -30.79 0.36 15.38
N THR A 698 -30.79 1.58 15.91
CA THR A 698 -31.97 2.27 16.44
C THR A 698 -32.63 3.20 15.41
N SER A 699 -32.16 3.18 14.16
CA SER A 699 -32.71 3.98 13.07
C SER A 699 -33.67 3.18 12.17
N ALA A 700 -34.34 3.89 11.26
CA ALA A 700 -35.23 3.28 10.26
C ALA A 700 -34.49 2.77 9.01
N ARG A 701 -33.15 2.88 8.94
CA ARG A 701 -32.35 2.51 7.78
C ARG A 701 -31.32 1.45 8.15
N ALA A 702 -31.07 0.50 7.26
CA ALA A 702 -29.93 -0.38 7.40
C ALA A 702 -28.62 0.40 7.29
N GLY A 703 -27.56 -0.07 7.94
CA GLY A 703 -26.25 0.55 7.88
C GLY A 703 -25.16 -0.37 8.42
N ASP A 704 -23.93 -0.09 8.02
CA ASP A 704 -22.76 -0.73 8.61
C ASP A 704 -22.30 0.08 9.83
N GLU A 705 -21.84 -0.64 10.86
CA GLU A 705 -21.10 -0.09 12.00
C GLU A 705 -19.71 -0.75 12.05
N VAL A 706 -18.73 -0.01 12.57
CA VAL A 706 -17.38 -0.49 12.86
C VAL A 706 -17.15 -0.36 14.36
N ALA A 707 -17.37 -1.44 15.10
CA ALA A 707 -17.12 -1.48 16.53
C ALA A 707 -15.61 -1.57 16.79
N GLN A 708 -15.08 -0.70 17.65
CA GLN A 708 -13.65 -0.57 17.91
C GLN A 708 -13.35 -0.83 19.39
N LEU A 709 -12.45 -1.77 19.67
CA LEU A 709 -11.96 -2.08 21.02
C LEU A 709 -10.58 -1.47 21.21
N TYR A 710 -10.49 -0.60 22.21
CA TYR A 710 -9.26 0.01 22.67
C TYR A 710 -8.90 -0.48 24.07
N LEU A 711 -7.60 -0.56 24.34
CA LEU A 711 -7.05 -0.95 25.62
C LEU A 711 -6.13 0.14 26.16
N ARG A 712 -6.15 0.32 27.48
CA ARG A 712 -5.17 1.08 28.24
C ARG A 712 -4.64 0.20 29.36
N ASP A 713 -3.33 0.04 29.40
CA ASP A 713 -2.62 -0.46 30.58
C ASP A 713 -2.55 0.66 31.62
N GLU A 714 -3.16 0.49 32.80
CA GLU A 714 -3.25 1.57 33.79
C GLU A 714 -1.88 1.90 34.39
N VAL A 715 -1.08 0.87 34.69
CA VAL A 715 0.23 1.00 35.36
C VAL A 715 1.19 -0.02 34.77
N SER A 716 2.24 0.49 34.14
CA SER A 716 3.26 -0.31 33.47
C SER A 716 4.67 0.13 33.86
N SER A 717 5.66 -0.77 33.74
CA SER A 717 7.08 -0.51 34.04
C SER A 717 7.72 0.53 33.11
N VAL A 718 7.12 0.75 31.94
CA VAL A 718 7.54 1.76 30.96
C VAL A 718 6.34 2.56 30.48
N VAL A 719 6.59 3.69 29.81
CA VAL A 719 5.53 4.51 29.23
C VAL A 719 4.83 3.77 28.09
N THR A 720 3.51 3.72 28.16
CA THR A 720 2.61 3.13 27.15
C THR A 720 1.59 4.17 26.65
N PRO A 721 0.97 3.94 25.48
CA PRO A 721 -0.13 4.76 24.99
C PRO A 721 -1.27 4.89 25.99
N SER A 722 -1.89 6.08 26.04
CA SER A 722 -3.12 6.27 26.83
C SER A 722 -4.32 5.49 26.29
N LYS A 723 -4.24 5.02 25.04
CA LYS A 723 -5.26 4.23 24.35
C LYS A 723 -4.61 3.56 23.14
N GLN A 724 -4.85 2.27 22.92
CA GLN A 724 -4.38 1.54 21.75
C GLN A 724 -5.50 0.62 21.22
N LEU A 725 -5.82 0.73 19.94
CA LEU A 725 -6.71 -0.20 19.24
C LEU A 725 -6.14 -1.60 19.35
N LYS A 726 -6.98 -2.58 19.68
CA LYS A 726 -6.60 -4.00 19.74
C LYS A 726 -7.44 -4.87 18.81
N LYS A 727 -8.75 -4.59 18.70
CA LYS A 727 -9.67 -5.30 17.80
C LYS A 727 -10.68 -4.33 17.19
N PHE A 728 -11.20 -4.70 16.03
CA PHE A 728 -12.34 -4.04 15.44
C PHE A 728 -13.15 -5.05 14.63
N GLU A 729 -14.42 -4.74 14.39
CA GLU A 729 -15.26 -5.51 13.49
C GLU A 729 -16.23 -4.59 12.76
N ARG A 730 -16.26 -4.72 11.43
CA ARG A 730 -17.29 -4.10 10.58
C ARG A 730 -18.41 -5.09 10.31
N PHE A 731 -19.66 -4.66 10.51
CA PHE A 731 -20.83 -5.48 10.23
C PHE A 731 -22.05 -4.64 9.83
N ASN A 732 -22.97 -5.24 9.07
CA ASN A 732 -24.23 -4.61 8.66
C ASN A 732 -25.35 -4.97 9.65
N LEU A 733 -26.21 -4.00 9.97
CA LEU A 733 -27.46 -4.22 10.71
C LEU A 733 -28.63 -3.59 9.96
N LYS A 734 -29.71 -4.35 9.78
CA LYS A 734 -31.01 -3.83 9.34
C LYS A 734 -31.61 -2.91 10.41
N ALA A 735 -32.63 -2.15 10.04
CA ALA A 735 -33.36 -1.30 10.98
C ALA A 735 -33.93 -2.13 12.15
N GLY A 736 -33.64 -1.72 13.39
CA GLY A 736 -34.07 -2.42 14.60
C GLY A 736 -33.28 -3.69 14.96
N GLU A 737 -32.41 -4.17 14.06
CA GLU A 737 -31.60 -5.37 14.29
C GLU A 737 -30.53 -5.12 15.35
N GLN A 738 -30.23 -6.17 16.11
CA GLN A 738 -29.20 -6.18 17.13
C GLN A 738 -28.28 -7.37 16.93
N LYS A 739 -26.98 -7.15 17.13
CA LYS A 739 -25.94 -8.18 17.06
C LYS A 739 -25.16 -8.22 18.38
N GLU A 740 -24.84 -9.42 18.85
CA GLU A 740 -23.80 -9.61 19.86
C GLU A 740 -22.44 -9.65 19.16
N VAL A 741 -21.52 -8.82 19.63
CA VAL A 741 -20.13 -8.75 19.16
C VAL A 741 -19.25 -9.38 20.24
N VAL A 742 -18.29 -10.20 19.81
CA VAL A 742 -17.37 -10.91 20.70
C VAL A 742 -15.94 -10.65 20.24
N PHE A 743 -15.13 -10.08 21.12
CA PHE A 743 -13.69 -9.94 20.91
C PHE A 743 -12.92 -10.83 21.88
N GLU A 744 -11.91 -11.51 21.37
CA GLU A 744 -10.97 -12.32 22.14
C GLU A 744 -9.61 -11.63 22.15
N LEU A 745 -9.10 -11.30 23.33
CA LEU A 745 -7.75 -10.76 23.52
C LEU A 745 -6.85 -11.84 24.11
N THR A 746 -5.62 -11.89 23.62
CA THR A 746 -4.56 -12.82 24.07
C THR A 746 -3.43 -12.05 24.73
N ALA A 747 -2.43 -12.77 25.25
CA ALA A 747 -1.19 -12.16 25.75
C ALA A 747 -0.51 -11.23 24.72
N GLU A 748 -0.56 -11.53 23.42
CA GLU A 748 -0.01 -10.65 22.37
C GLU A 748 -0.76 -9.30 22.27
N ASP A 749 -2.05 -9.28 22.62
CA ASP A 749 -2.84 -8.05 22.63
C ASP A 749 -2.56 -7.21 23.89
N LEU A 750 -2.08 -7.82 24.97
CA LEU A 750 -1.84 -7.20 26.28
C LEU A 750 -0.39 -6.78 26.49
N MET A 751 0.54 -7.39 25.74
CA MET A 751 1.96 -7.24 26.00
C MET A 751 2.47 -5.82 25.75
N LEU A 752 3.50 -5.48 26.53
CA LEU A 752 4.40 -4.37 26.27
C LEU A 752 5.82 -4.89 26.15
N LEU A 753 6.69 -4.06 25.57
CA LEU A 753 8.11 -4.27 25.67
C LEU A 753 8.56 -3.61 26.99
N ASN A 754 9.19 -4.35 27.90
CA ASN A 754 9.60 -3.82 29.21
C ASN A 754 10.96 -3.09 29.15
N GLN A 755 11.47 -2.59 30.28
CA GLN A 755 12.73 -1.85 30.35
C GLN A 755 13.95 -2.66 29.81
N GLN A 756 13.93 -3.98 29.96
CA GLN A 756 14.98 -4.90 29.46
C GLN A 756 14.78 -5.33 28.01
N MET A 757 13.81 -4.73 27.30
CA MET A 757 13.45 -5.08 25.92
C MET A 757 12.91 -6.51 25.74
N HIS A 758 12.23 -7.02 26.76
CA HIS A 758 11.51 -8.30 26.71
C HIS A 758 10.00 -8.06 26.57
N TRP A 759 9.34 -8.86 25.74
CA TRP A 759 7.88 -8.86 25.65
C TRP A 759 7.28 -9.52 26.89
N ALA A 760 6.40 -8.79 27.58
CA ALA A 760 5.75 -9.28 28.78
C ALA A 760 4.34 -8.71 28.91
N VAL A 761 3.46 -9.49 29.54
CA VAL A 761 2.24 -8.99 30.16
C VAL A 761 2.55 -8.82 31.64
N GLU A 762 2.46 -7.58 32.13
CA GLU A 762 2.69 -7.27 33.53
C GLU A 762 1.39 -7.45 34.33
N PRO A 763 1.46 -7.92 35.60
CA PRO A 763 0.30 -7.93 36.47
C PRO A 763 -0.22 -6.52 36.68
N GLY A 764 -1.53 -6.34 36.61
CA GLY A 764 -2.10 -5.02 36.76
C GLY A 764 -3.51 -4.89 36.22
N ALA A 765 -4.03 -3.67 36.36
CA ALA A 765 -5.34 -3.29 35.88
C ALA A 765 -5.25 -2.81 34.43
N PHE A 766 -6.18 -3.28 33.60
CA PHE A 766 -6.37 -2.82 32.24
C PHE A 766 -7.75 -2.21 32.11
N THR A 767 -7.84 -1.05 31.46
CA THR A 767 -9.11 -0.47 31.04
C THR A 767 -9.38 -0.82 29.60
N LEU A 768 -10.56 -1.39 29.38
CA LEU A 768 -11.10 -1.71 28.07
C LEU A 768 -12.17 -0.69 27.69
N MET A 769 -12.12 -0.21 26.46
CA MET A 769 -13.02 0.81 25.93
C MET A 769 -13.58 0.35 24.58
N ILE A 770 -14.90 0.27 24.45
CA ILE A 770 -15.59 0.00 23.19
C ILE A 770 -16.19 1.31 22.68
N GLY A 771 -15.89 1.67 21.43
CA GLY A 771 -16.33 2.92 20.83
C GLY A 771 -16.66 2.82 19.35
N ALA A 772 -17.25 3.90 18.84
CA ALA A 772 -17.48 4.13 17.42
C ALA A 772 -16.34 4.95 16.77
N SER A 773 -15.45 5.52 17.58
CA SER A 773 -14.18 6.16 17.21
C SER A 773 -13.25 6.15 18.43
N SER A 774 -12.01 6.62 18.27
CA SER A 774 -11.08 6.75 19.39
C SER A 774 -11.47 7.83 20.42
N ASP A 775 -12.39 8.75 20.10
CA ASP A 775 -12.91 9.77 21.02
C ASP A 775 -14.40 9.59 21.38
N ASP A 776 -15.10 8.64 20.76
CA ASP A 776 -16.49 8.30 21.02
C ASP A 776 -16.62 6.90 21.66
N ILE A 777 -16.18 6.82 22.92
CA ILE A 777 -16.25 5.59 23.74
C ILE A 777 -17.66 5.46 24.31
N ARG A 778 -18.30 4.33 24.03
CA ARG A 778 -19.70 4.04 24.39
C ARG A 778 -19.82 3.12 25.60
N LEU A 779 -18.90 2.17 25.73
CA LEU A 779 -18.85 1.22 26.85
C LEU A 779 -17.42 1.15 27.38
N GLN A 780 -17.29 0.97 28.69
CA GLN A 780 -15.99 0.84 29.34
C GLN A 780 -16.09 -0.18 30.49
N ALA A 781 -15.04 -0.99 30.65
CA ALA A 781 -14.88 -1.89 31.78
C ALA A 781 -13.39 -1.97 32.16
N SER A 782 -13.11 -2.58 33.30
CA SER A 782 -11.75 -2.90 33.72
C SER A 782 -11.65 -4.36 34.10
N PHE A 783 -10.49 -4.95 33.88
CA PHE A 783 -10.14 -6.29 34.35
C PHE A 783 -8.68 -6.28 34.84
N ASN A 784 -8.31 -7.30 35.61
CA ASN A 784 -6.96 -7.45 36.13
C ASN A 784 -6.30 -8.70 35.52
N VAL A 785 -4.99 -8.62 35.32
CA VAL A 785 -4.11 -9.77 35.13
C VAL A 785 -3.33 -9.95 36.43
N ALA A 786 -3.41 -11.13 37.04
CA ALA A 786 -2.81 -11.44 38.33
C ALA A 786 -1.35 -11.88 38.21
N ASN A 787 -1.00 -12.62 37.15
CA ASN A 787 0.34 -13.19 36.98
C ASN A 787 1.12 -12.53 35.85
N ALA A 788 2.42 -12.37 36.06
CA ALA A 788 3.32 -11.90 35.02
C ALA A 788 3.47 -13.01 33.97
N ILE A 789 3.34 -12.66 32.69
CA ILE A 789 3.55 -13.59 31.58
C ILE A 789 4.71 -13.06 30.75
N GLN A 790 5.84 -13.75 30.82
CA GLN A 790 6.94 -13.49 29.90
C GLN A 790 6.68 -14.25 28.61
N LEU A 791 6.57 -13.53 27.50
CA LEU A 791 6.41 -14.16 26.20
C LEU A 791 7.78 -14.63 25.73
N ALA A 792 7.84 -15.86 25.22
CA ALA A 792 9.05 -16.38 24.62
C ALA A 792 9.45 -15.41 23.49
N GLN A 793 10.62 -14.78 23.62
CA GLN A 793 11.27 -14.23 22.44
C GLN A 793 11.49 -15.41 21.50
N SER A 794 11.03 -15.29 20.25
CA SER A 794 11.53 -16.15 19.18
C SER A 794 13.06 -16.14 19.29
N ALA A 795 13.62 -17.29 19.65
CA ALA A 795 14.96 -17.38 20.19
C ALA A 795 15.98 -16.68 19.28
N THR A 796 16.68 -15.68 19.80
CA THR A 796 18.10 -15.38 19.51
C THR A 796 18.53 -14.14 20.30
N ARG A 797 19.38 -14.36 21.32
CA ARG A 797 20.53 -13.47 21.55
C ARG A 797 21.62 -13.85 20.57
#